data_AF-A0A9R1A095-F1
#
_entry.id   AF-A0A9R1A095-F1
#
_cell.length_a   1.000
_cell.length_b   1.000
_cell.length_c   1.000
_cell.angle_alpha   90.00
_cell.angle_beta   90.00
_cell.angle_gamma   90.00
#
_symmetry.space_group_name_H-M   'P 1'
#
loop_
_entity.id
_entity.type
_entity.pdbx_description
1 polymer ?
#
loop_
_entity_poly.entity_id
_entity_poly.type
_entity_poly.pdbx_seq_one_letter_code
_entity_poly.pdbx_strand_id
1 'polypeptide(L)'
;MRQTVVNTLERKLFYIPSFKIYRGVAGLYDYGPPGCAVKSNVLAFWRQHFVLEENMLEVDCPCVTPEVVLKASGHVEKFTDLMVKDEKTGTCYRADHLLKDFCKDKLEKDLTLSPETAAEFKRVLAVLDDLSTEELGAKIKEYGIVAPDTKNPLSAPYPFNLMFQTSIGPTGLSVGYMRPETAQGIFVNFKDLYYYNGQKLPFAAAQIGQAFRNEISPRQGLLRVREFTLAEIEHFVDPEDKSHPKFVDVADLEFLMFPRELQLSGESAKLTKLAEAVLKGTVNNETLGYFIGRVYLFLTRLGIDKSRLRFRQHLPNEMAHYAADCWDAEIECSYGWIECVGIADRSAYDLKAHSEKSGVPLVAHEKFSKPREVEKLFIVPSKKDLGLAFKGNQKMVVEALEAMSEKEAMDMKTALESKGETNFQVCTLGKDVVITKKMVSISMEKKLEHQRVFTPSVVEPSFGIGRIIYCLFEHSFYTRPSKSEEEQLNVFRFPPIVAPIKCTVFPLVKNQEFDGAAKVLAKELTAAGISHIIDTTGISIGRRYARTDEIGVPFAVTVDSATEVTIRERDSKQQVRVGIDEVASVVKELTEGQSTWTDISFKYPSHIGPQGDQDAAWTLFRGSLTRASPSPSSEWRGPCATATATSTSRRCLRDLLARGHAPLASYARAARALEPAARRRYAEPTDDLLTPRDFAEMLLLDGCFIVEFFLKGEDGAADALIDAAWAMHNVYSDLFLLENQLPFFVLERFYAIATGGRGRDHLVTSLLAKYLTVETPQDAATARPPDGEILHLLHLYYHWFLPPQDEDAAVPPAGGDSNKIAEEEEAFNEWLAKPMDERLPWVLPSASELEDAGVTFRAKKSPRSLVDVTFRARDGVLEIPAVESYTNRAMFANLLAYEQSRGRWELQRLMSYVVLMASVASHGRRDVEILQRAGVFVKGDEETAAFYAHLGELCGGAAAGTPGVANNCYADMFRDVRGYCGRSWNRHRAVLAHDYFSNPWTSMSAAAAVLLLILTVVQTVYTVLPYYHQ
;
A
#
# COMPACT_ATOMS: atom_id res chain seq x y z
N MET A 1 9.00 -32.44 11.22
CA MET A 1 8.47 -31.57 10.15
C MET A 1 9.11 -31.87 8.79
N ARG A 2 10.40 -31.58 8.56
CA ARG A 2 11.08 -31.80 7.26
C ARG A 2 10.85 -33.19 6.65
N GLN A 3 11.07 -34.26 7.42
CA GLN A 3 10.87 -35.63 6.94
C GLN A 3 9.41 -35.87 6.49
N THR A 4 8.43 -35.32 7.21
CA THR A 4 7.01 -35.42 6.88
C THR A 4 6.68 -34.72 5.55
N VAL A 5 7.28 -33.55 5.31
CA VAL A 5 7.15 -32.81 4.04
C VAL A 5 7.68 -33.65 2.88
N VAL A 6 8.94 -34.10 2.98
CA VAL A 6 9.60 -34.89 1.92
C VAL A 6 8.84 -36.19 1.66
N ASN A 7 8.45 -36.92 2.71
CA ASN A 7 7.66 -38.15 2.58
C ASN A 7 6.32 -37.89 1.88
N THR A 8 5.68 -36.75 2.14
CA THR A 8 4.41 -36.39 1.48
C THR A 8 4.64 -36.05 0.02
N LEU A 9 5.66 -35.24 -0.30
CA LEU A 9 6.02 -34.88 -1.67
C LEU A 9 6.33 -36.11 -2.52
N GLU A 10 7.12 -37.05 -2.01
CA GLU A 10 7.45 -38.30 -2.73
C GLU A 10 6.24 -39.23 -2.86
N ARG A 11 5.48 -39.45 -1.76
CA ARG A 11 4.28 -40.31 -1.80
C ARG A 11 3.21 -39.78 -2.75
N LYS A 12 3.10 -38.45 -2.88
CA LYS A 12 2.16 -37.79 -3.80
C LYS A 12 2.75 -37.49 -5.16
N LEU A 13 3.98 -37.95 -5.43
CA LEU A 13 4.65 -37.77 -6.72
C LEU A 13 4.73 -36.30 -7.14
N PHE A 14 5.01 -35.37 -6.21
CA PHE A 14 5.45 -34.02 -6.60
C PHE A 14 6.81 -34.10 -7.29
N TYR A 15 7.76 -34.80 -6.68
CA TYR A 15 8.99 -35.20 -7.33
C TYR A 15 9.48 -36.54 -6.77
N ILE A 16 10.33 -37.23 -7.53
CA ILE A 16 11.00 -38.46 -7.12
C ILE A 16 12.44 -38.47 -7.63
N PRO A 17 13.37 -39.20 -6.98
CA PRO A 17 14.71 -39.41 -7.53
C PRO A 17 14.64 -40.05 -8.93
N SER A 18 15.32 -39.46 -9.91
CA SER A 18 15.32 -39.98 -11.28
C SER A 18 15.96 -41.37 -11.34
N PHE A 19 15.46 -42.22 -12.23
CA PHE A 19 15.97 -43.59 -12.43
C PHE A 19 15.93 -44.47 -11.18
N LYS A 20 14.96 -44.26 -10.27
CA LYS A 20 14.84 -44.97 -8.98
C LYS A 20 14.94 -46.51 -9.09
N ILE A 21 14.36 -47.11 -10.12
CA ILE A 21 14.43 -48.57 -10.36
C ILE A 21 15.83 -49.06 -10.74
N TYR A 22 16.72 -48.17 -11.18
CA TYR A 22 18.13 -48.40 -11.49
C TYR A 22 19.06 -47.92 -10.36
N ARG A 23 18.57 -47.86 -9.12
CA ARG A 23 19.26 -47.33 -7.91
C ARG A 23 19.37 -45.79 -7.85
N GLY A 24 18.86 -45.09 -8.86
CA GLY A 24 18.82 -43.64 -8.93
C GLY A 24 20.17 -42.97 -9.19
N VAL A 25 20.14 -41.69 -9.54
CA VAL A 25 21.33 -40.86 -9.70
C VAL A 25 21.19 -39.63 -8.80
N ALA A 26 22.17 -39.42 -7.91
CA ALA A 26 22.13 -38.29 -6.99
C ALA A 26 22.14 -36.94 -7.75
N GLY A 27 21.29 -36.01 -7.32
CA GLY A 27 21.15 -34.70 -7.95
C GLY A 27 20.28 -34.68 -9.20
N LEU A 28 19.63 -35.78 -9.59
CA LEU A 28 18.64 -35.81 -10.67
C LEU A 28 17.27 -36.21 -10.11
N TYR A 29 16.24 -35.44 -10.49
CA TYR A 29 14.87 -35.63 -10.00
C TYR A 29 13.85 -35.49 -11.12
N ASP A 30 12.88 -36.41 -11.13
CA ASP A 30 11.72 -36.35 -12.01
C ASP A 30 10.58 -35.64 -11.26
N TYR A 31 9.99 -34.61 -11.88
CA TYR A 31 8.74 -34.03 -11.39
C TYR A 31 7.58 -34.93 -11.80
N GLY A 32 6.74 -35.34 -10.86
CA GLY A 32 5.51 -36.07 -11.17
C GLY A 32 4.35 -35.12 -11.44
N PRO A 33 3.12 -35.62 -11.70
CA PRO A 33 2.02 -34.80 -12.20
C PRO A 33 1.72 -33.51 -11.41
N PRO A 34 1.56 -33.54 -10.07
CA PRO A 34 1.34 -32.29 -9.32
C PRO A 34 2.59 -31.39 -9.30
N GLY A 35 3.81 -31.94 -9.29
CA GLY A 35 5.03 -31.12 -9.35
C GLY A 35 5.21 -30.43 -10.69
N CYS A 36 4.93 -31.12 -11.80
CA CYS A 36 4.91 -30.54 -13.14
C CYS A 36 3.89 -29.40 -13.23
N ALA A 37 2.71 -29.58 -12.65
CA ALA A 37 1.68 -28.54 -12.63
C ALA A 37 2.11 -27.32 -11.80
N VAL A 38 2.65 -27.53 -10.59
CA VAL A 38 3.21 -26.42 -9.78
C VAL A 38 4.31 -25.69 -10.53
N LYS A 39 5.28 -26.43 -11.10
CA LYS A 39 6.38 -25.84 -11.88
C LYS A 39 5.85 -25.03 -13.07
N SER A 40 4.88 -25.56 -13.81
CA SER A 40 4.28 -24.86 -14.95
C SER A 40 3.56 -23.58 -14.51
N ASN A 41 2.81 -23.62 -13.41
CA ASN A 41 2.12 -22.45 -12.86
C ASN A 41 3.10 -21.38 -12.37
N VAL A 42 4.19 -21.78 -11.69
CA VAL A 42 5.25 -20.86 -11.25
C VAL A 42 5.90 -20.17 -12.45
N LEU A 43 6.23 -20.91 -13.50
CA LEU A 43 6.82 -20.35 -14.72
C LEU A 43 5.83 -19.47 -15.50
N ALA A 44 4.54 -19.84 -15.55
CA ALA A 44 3.51 -19.03 -16.18
C ALA A 44 3.33 -17.69 -15.45
N PHE A 45 3.29 -17.72 -14.12
CA PHE A 45 3.23 -16.50 -13.31
C PHE A 45 4.52 -15.68 -13.43
N TRP A 46 5.70 -16.32 -13.51
CA TRP A 46 6.96 -15.62 -13.75
C TRP A 46 6.95 -14.88 -15.09
N ARG A 47 6.45 -15.51 -16.17
CA ARG A 47 6.27 -14.83 -17.46
C ARG A 47 5.31 -13.66 -17.36
N GLN A 48 4.17 -13.83 -16.70
CA GLN A 48 3.23 -12.72 -16.49
C GLN A 48 3.87 -11.57 -15.70
N HIS A 49 4.61 -11.90 -14.64
CA HIS A 49 5.16 -10.93 -13.71
C HIS A 49 6.41 -10.22 -14.25
N PHE A 50 7.20 -10.83 -15.11
CA PHE A 50 8.43 -10.22 -15.63
C PHE A 50 8.34 -9.97 -17.13
N VAL A 51 8.13 -11.02 -17.92
CA VAL A 51 8.18 -10.93 -19.39
C VAL A 51 7.06 -10.04 -19.93
N LEU A 52 5.81 -10.27 -19.53
CA LEU A 52 4.68 -9.49 -20.03
C LEU A 52 4.66 -8.06 -19.47
N GLU A 53 4.90 -7.90 -18.17
CA GLU A 53 4.86 -6.58 -17.52
C GLU A 53 5.94 -5.62 -18.06
N GLU A 54 7.14 -6.13 -18.34
CA GLU A 54 8.26 -5.32 -18.84
C GLU A 54 8.46 -5.40 -20.36
N ASN A 55 7.56 -6.08 -21.08
CA ASN A 55 7.68 -6.35 -22.52
C ASN A 55 9.06 -6.94 -22.89
N MET A 56 9.55 -7.90 -22.10
CA MET A 56 10.86 -8.50 -22.30
C MET A 56 10.89 -9.38 -23.55
N LEU A 57 12.05 -9.46 -24.18
CA LEU A 57 12.30 -10.35 -25.32
C LEU A 57 12.64 -11.76 -24.80
N GLU A 58 11.62 -12.63 -24.65
CA GLU A 58 11.84 -14.03 -24.29
C GLU A 58 12.48 -14.80 -25.46
N VAL A 59 13.60 -15.48 -25.20
CA VAL A 59 14.31 -16.34 -26.16
C VAL A 59 14.51 -17.75 -25.63
N ASP A 60 14.69 -18.71 -26.53
CA ASP A 60 15.07 -20.09 -26.19
C ASP A 60 16.34 -20.49 -26.96
N CYS A 61 17.45 -20.59 -26.23
CA CYS A 61 18.74 -20.96 -26.78
C CYS A 61 19.06 -22.45 -26.53
N PRO A 62 19.94 -23.08 -27.33
CA PRO A 62 20.36 -24.47 -27.09
C PRO A 62 21.05 -24.68 -25.72
N CYS A 63 20.92 -25.89 -25.18
CA CYS A 63 21.65 -26.29 -23.97
C CYS A 63 23.12 -26.62 -24.25
N VAL A 64 23.42 -27.16 -25.44
CA VAL A 64 24.79 -27.51 -25.86
C VAL A 64 25.50 -26.24 -26.32
N THR A 65 26.61 -25.91 -25.66
CA THR A 65 27.38 -24.69 -25.88
C THR A 65 28.81 -25.03 -26.32
N PRO A 66 29.31 -24.48 -27.43
CA PRO A 66 30.71 -24.66 -27.85
C PRO A 66 31.69 -24.13 -26.82
N GLU A 67 32.82 -24.82 -26.62
CA GLU A 67 33.86 -24.45 -25.64
C GLU A 67 34.30 -22.97 -25.77
N VAL A 68 34.44 -22.46 -26.99
CA VAL A 68 34.91 -21.09 -27.24
C VAL A 68 34.03 -20.02 -26.57
N VAL A 69 32.72 -20.26 -26.47
CA VAL A 69 31.77 -19.33 -25.83
C VAL A 69 31.98 -19.32 -24.32
N LEU A 70 32.12 -20.49 -23.70
CA LEU A 70 32.33 -20.61 -22.25
C LEU A 70 33.76 -20.24 -21.83
N LYS A 71 34.71 -20.31 -22.77
CA LYS A 71 36.05 -19.74 -22.58
C LYS A 71 36.02 -18.22 -22.63
N ALA A 72 35.20 -17.62 -23.52
CA ALA A 72 35.02 -16.17 -23.57
C ALA A 72 34.43 -15.63 -22.26
N SER A 73 33.42 -16.31 -21.70
CA SER A 73 32.81 -15.92 -20.42
C SER A 73 33.63 -16.30 -19.18
N GLY A 74 34.78 -16.97 -19.34
CA GLY A 74 35.66 -17.37 -18.25
C GLY A 74 35.24 -18.63 -17.47
N HIS A 75 34.12 -19.27 -17.83
CA HIS A 75 33.64 -20.48 -17.16
C HIS A 75 34.62 -21.65 -17.28
N VAL A 76 35.28 -21.83 -18.44
CA VAL A 76 36.25 -22.93 -18.62
C VAL A 76 37.41 -22.85 -17.62
N GLU A 77 37.81 -21.62 -17.24
CA GLU A 77 38.97 -21.38 -16.37
C GLU A 77 38.58 -21.28 -14.88
N LYS A 78 37.38 -20.78 -14.57
CA LYS A 78 36.96 -20.46 -13.20
C LYS A 78 35.92 -21.41 -12.61
N PHE A 79 35.23 -22.21 -13.42
CA PHE A 79 34.14 -23.07 -12.96
C PHE A 79 34.66 -24.43 -12.44
N THR A 80 35.65 -24.36 -11.56
CA THR A 80 36.32 -25.52 -10.95
C THR A 80 36.24 -25.47 -9.44
N ASP A 81 35.84 -26.59 -8.85
CA ASP A 81 35.86 -26.79 -7.40
C ASP A 81 37.03 -27.66 -6.98
N LEU A 82 37.47 -27.51 -5.73
CA LEU A 82 38.44 -28.43 -5.13
C LEU A 82 37.75 -29.67 -4.58
N MET A 83 38.16 -30.84 -5.08
CA MET A 83 37.60 -32.14 -4.76
C MET A 83 38.61 -33.01 -4.01
N VAL A 84 38.14 -33.75 -3.02
CA VAL A 84 38.88 -34.84 -2.37
C VAL A 84 38.15 -36.17 -2.55
N LYS A 85 38.88 -37.27 -2.50
CA LYS A 85 38.37 -38.61 -2.74
C LYS A 85 38.69 -39.52 -1.56
N ASP A 86 37.71 -40.31 -1.09
CA ASP A 86 37.96 -41.43 -0.20
C ASP A 86 38.89 -42.42 -0.92
N GLU A 87 40.09 -42.62 -0.38
CA GLU A 87 41.13 -43.42 -1.04
C GLU A 87 40.74 -44.89 -1.21
N LYS A 88 39.79 -45.41 -0.42
CA LYS A 88 39.34 -46.79 -0.50
C LYS A 88 38.08 -46.96 -1.35
N THR A 89 37.07 -46.12 -1.15
CA THR A 89 35.77 -46.27 -1.85
C THR A 89 35.70 -45.50 -3.15
N GLY A 90 36.55 -44.48 -3.31
CA GLY A 90 36.54 -43.56 -4.41
C GLY A 90 35.40 -42.54 -4.40
N THR A 91 34.62 -42.49 -3.31
CA THR A 91 33.57 -41.49 -3.10
C THR A 91 34.19 -40.10 -3.06
N CYS A 92 33.63 -39.17 -3.81
CA CYS A 92 34.15 -37.82 -3.94
C CYS A 92 33.37 -36.84 -3.06
N TYR A 93 34.10 -35.89 -2.47
CA TYR A 93 33.57 -34.85 -1.61
C TYR A 93 34.19 -33.50 -2.00
N ARG A 94 33.42 -32.42 -1.85
CA ARG A 94 33.95 -31.06 -2.04
C ARG A 94 34.77 -30.68 -0.81
N ALA A 95 36.01 -30.23 -1.04
CA ALA A 95 37.03 -30.10 0.00
C ALA A 95 36.72 -28.97 1.00
N ASP A 96 36.29 -27.82 0.48
CA ASP A 96 35.83 -26.64 1.23
C ASP A 96 34.65 -26.99 2.15
N HIS A 97 33.67 -27.72 1.65
CA HIS A 97 32.49 -28.15 2.41
C HIS A 97 32.85 -29.08 3.56
N LEU A 98 33.77 -30.01 3.36
CA LEU A 98 34.23 -30.88 4.45
C LEU A 98 34.87 -30.07 5.57
N LEU A 99 35.71 -29.09 5.23
CA LEU A 99 36.32 -28.21 6.21
C LEU A 99 35.27 -27.33 6.91
N LYS A 100 34.33 -26.77 6.15
CA LYS A 100 33.21 -25.95 6.65
C LYS A 100 32.35 -26.70 7.65
N ASP A 101 31.89 -27.90 7.26
CA ASP A 101 31.01 -28.73 8.06
C ASP A 101 31.73 -29.16 9.35
N PHE A 102 33.01 -29.53 9.27
CA PHE A 102 33.82 -29.88 10.44
C PHE A 102 33.93 -28.71 11.44
N CYS A 103 34.32 -27.51 10.96
CA CYS A 103 34.46 -26.34 11.81
C CYS A 103 33.14 -25.94 12.47
N LYS A 104 32.02 -25.96 11.72
CA LYS A 104 30.69 -25.67 12.28
C LYS A 104 30.24 -26.70 13.30
N ASP A 105 30.36 -27.99 12.98
CA ASP A 105 29.98 -29.06 13.91
C ASP A 105 30.76 -28.97 15.22
N LYS A 106 32.05 -28.63 15.15
CA LYS A 106 32.86 -28.41 16.35
C LYS A 106 32.41 -27.19 17.14
N LEU A 107 32.14 -26.06 16.49
CA LEU A 107 31.66 -24.85 17.16
C LEU A 107 30.28 -25.04 17.83
N GLU A 108 29.41 -25.85 17.24
CA GLU A 108 28.04 -26.05 17.72
C GLU A 108 27.91 -27.16 18.78
N LYS A 109 28.64 -28.27 18.63
CA LYS A 109 28.42 -29.50 19.42
C LYS A 109 29.44 -29.71 20.53
N ASP A 110 30.62 -29.08 20.44
CA ASP A 110 31.70 -29.31 21.39
C ASP A 110 31.81 -28.14 22.38
N LEU A 111 31.08 -28.27 23.50
CA LEU A 111 31.05 -27.30 24.59
C LEU A 111 32.38 -27.19 25.36
N THR A 112 33.38 -28.02 25.03
CA THR A 112 34.70 -28.04 25.68
C THR A 112 35.77 -27.31 24.86
N LEU A 113 35.40 -26.67 23.75
CA LEU A 113 36.34 -25.93 22.91
C LEU A 113 36.97 -24.74 23.66
N SER A 114 38.29 -24.57 23.52
CA SER A 114 38.95 -23.37 24.04
C SER A 114 38.54 -22.13 23.24
N PRO A 115 38.49 -20.94 23.86
CA PRO A 115 38.18 -19.69 23.17
C PRO A 115 39.07 -19.42 21.96
N GLU A 116 40.35 -19.81 22.03
CA GLU A 116 41.34 -19.64 20.97
C GLU A 116 41.03 -20.53 19.76
N THR A 117 40.67 -21.80 20.00
CA THR A 117 40.30 -22.76 18.95
C THR A 117 38.99 -22.34 18.29
N ALA A 118 38.03 -21.84 19.08
CA ALA A 118 36.76 -21.34 18.55
C ALA A 118 36.96 -20.09 17.66
N ALA A 119 37.88 -19.20 18.07
CA ALA A 119 38.26 -18.05 17.26
C ALA A 119 39.01 -18.46 15.98
N GLU A 120 39.84 -19.51 16.04
CA GLU A 120 40.50 -20.08 14.86
C GLU A 120 39.49 -20.64 13.86
N PHE A 121 38.54 -21.48 14.29
CA PHE A 121 37.52 -22.03 13.39
C PHE A 121 36.66 -20.94 12.75
N LYS A 122 36.31 -19.88 13.52
CA LYS A 122 35.61 -18.72 12.95
C LYS A 122 36.44 -17.99 11.89
N ARG A 123 37.76 -17.84 12.11
CA ARG A 123 38.67 -17.25 11.12
C ARG A 123 38.79 -18.11 9.87
N VAL A 124 38.98 -19.43 10.03
CA VAL A 124 39.06 -20.36 8.89
C VAL A 124 37.77 -20.33 8.07
N LEU A 125 36.60 -20.31 8.72
CA LEU A 125 35.32 -20.18 8.04
C LEU A 125 35.17 -18.86 7.28
N ALA A 126 35.80 -17.78 7.74
CA ALA A 126 35.74 -16.46 7.10
C ALA A 126 36.63 -16.33 5.86
N VAL A 127 37.71 -17.12 5.78
CA VAL A 127 38.66 -17.11 4.64
C VAL A 127 38.58 -18.39 3.79
N LEU A 128 37.58 -19.23 4.02
CA LEU A 128 37.49 -20.58 3.46
C LEU A 128 37.56 -20.59 1.93
N ASP A 129 36.85 -19.66 1.30
CA ASP A 129 36.75 -19.56 -0.17
C ASP A 129 38.05 -19.02 -0.81
N ASP A 130 38.93 -18.40 0.00
CA ASP A 130 40.22 -17.84 -0.44
C ASP A 130 41.39 -18.83 -0.25
N LEU A 131 41.17 -19.99 0.37
CA LEU A 131 42.22 -20.97 0.62
C LEU A 131 42.71 -21.61 -0.68
N SER A 132 44.03 -21.62 -0.89
CA SER A 132 44.66 -22.37 -1.98
C SER A 132 44.47 -23.88 -1.81
N THR A 133 44.71 -24.64 -2.88
CA THR A 133 44.65 -26.12 -2.88
C THR A 133 45.53 -26.72 -1.78
N GLU A 134 46.73 -26.16 -1.60
CA GLU A 134 47.72 -26.59 -0.63
C GLU A 134 47.29 -26.27 0.80
N GLU A 135 46.78 -25.05 1.04
CA GLU A 135 46.32 -24.62 2.37
C GLU A 135 45.07 -25.38 2.81
N LEU A 136 44.13 -25.60 1.90
CA LEU A 136 42.93 -26.39 2.16
C LEU A 136 43.28 -27.84 2.49
N GLY A 137 44.21 -28.42 1.73
CA GLY A 137 44.73 -29.76 1.99
C GLY A 137 45.48 -29.85 3.32
N ALA A 138 46.26 -28.82 3.67
CA ALA A 138 46.95 -28.74 4.95
C ALA A 138 45.96 -28.68 6.11
N LYS A 139 44.89 -27.86 6.03
CA LYS A 139 43.86 -27.76 7.07
C LYS A 139 43.04 -29.04 7.24
N ILE A 140 42.67 -29.69 6.14
CA ILE A 140 42.00 -31.01 6.18
C ILE A 140 42.87 -32.04 6.93
N LYS A 141 44.18 -32.03 6.68
CA LYS A 141 45.12 -32.95 7.34
C LYS A 141 45.39 -32.58 8.80
N GLU A 142 45.60 -31.29 9.09
CA GLU A 142 45.85 -30.74 10.42
C GLU A 142 44.69 -31.06 11.38
N TYR A 143 43.45 -30.89 10.91
CA TYR A 143 42.25 -31.16 11.70
C TYR A 143 41.82 -32.63 11.70
N GLY A 144 42.56 -33.51 11.02
CA GLY A 144 42.27 -34.94 10.96
C GLY A 144 40.93 -35.27 10.31
N ILE A 145 40.51 -34.49 9.30
CA ILE A 145 39.24 -34.67 8.62
C ILE A 145 39.31 -35.93 7.75
N VAL A 146 38.33 -36.82 7.91
CA VAL A 146 38.20 -38.09 7.20
C VAL A 146 36.89 -38.14 6.42
N ALA A 147 36.75 -39.11 5.52
CA ALA A 147 35.50 -39.33 4.78
C ALA A 147 34.30 -39.47 5.76
N PRO A 148 33.22 -38.68 5.62
CA PRO A 148 32.12 -38.64 6.60
C PRO A 148 31.48 -39.99 6.88
N ASP A 149 31.28 -40.79 5.82
CA ASP A 149 30.49 -42.03 5.85
C ASP A 149 31.32 -43.24 6.28
N THR A 150 32.59 -43.29 5.88
CA THR A 150 33.46 -44.48 6.04
C THR A 150 34.58 -44.28 7.04
N LYS A 151 34.85 -43.02 7.44
CA LYS A 151 36.02 -42.62 8.25
C LYS A 151 37.37 -42.98 7.63
N ASN A 152 37.41 -43.23 6.33
CA ASN A 152 38.65 -43.50 5.60
C ASN A 152 39.47 -42.21 5.37
N PRO A 153 40.79 -42.35 5.13
CA PRO A 153 41.63 -41.25 4.65
C PRO A 153 41.12 -40.65 3.33
N LEU A 154 41.35 -39.36 3.16
CA LEU A 154 41.01 -38.59 1.97
C LEU A 154 42.28 -38.28 1.16
N SER A 155 42.17 -38.25 -0.16
CA SER A 155 43.22 -37.77 -1.05
C SER A 155 43.52 -36.28 -0.81
N ALA A 156 44.65 -35.79 -1.34
CA ALA A 156 44.87 -34.35 -1.47
C ALA A 156 43.75 -33.70 -2.32
N PRO A 157 43.37 -32.43 -2.06
CA PRO A 157 42.44 -31.70 -2.91
C PRO A 157 42.99 -31.51 -4.33
N TYR A 158 42.13 -31.60 -5.34
CA TYR A 158 42.48 -31.33 -6.74
C TYR A 158 41.31 -30.67 -7.48
N PRO A 159 41.56 -29.86 -8.52
CA PRO A 159 40.51 -29.14 -9.23
C PRO A 159 39.62 -30.08 -10.05
N PHE A 160 38.32 -29.81 -10.03
CA PHE A 160 37.29 -30.54 -10.76
C PHE A 160 36.34 -29.57 -11.46
N ASN A 161 36.20 -29.70 -12.78
CA ASN A 161 35.33 -28.84 -13.57
C ASN A 161 33.84 -29.23 -13.35
N LEU A 162 33.02 -28.24 -12.98
CA LEU A 162 31.61 -28.43 -12.71
C LEU A 162 30.74 -28.41 -13.97
N MET A 163 31.29 -28.26 -15.17
CA MET A 163 30.51 -28.31 -16.42
C MET A 163 30.46 -29.73 -16.97
N PHE A 164 29.29 -30.14 -17.47
CA PHE A 164 29.18 -31.41 -18.20
C PHE A 164 29.76 -31.25 -19.61
N GLN A 165 30.93 -31.82 -19.84
CA GLN A 165 31.56 -31.84 -21.16
C GLN A 165 30.86 -32.83 -22.10
N THR A 166 30.75 -32.47 -23.37
CA THR A 166 30.24 -33.30 -24.47
C THR A 166 31.05 -33.04 -25.76
N SER A 167 30.73 -33.78 -26.82
CA SER A 167 31.32 -33.60 -28.15
C SER A 167 30.23 -33.18 -29.15
N ILE A 168 30.49 -32.11 -29.90
CA ILE A 168 29.62 -31.62 -30.97
C ILE A 168 30.03 -32.32 -32.27
N GLY A 169 29.12 -33.13 -32.81
CA GLY A 169 29.37 -33.93 -34.00
C GLY A 169 30.13 -35.25 -33.71
N PRO A 170 30.18 -36.16 -34.70
CA PRO A 170 30.62 -37.54 -34.48
C PRO A 170 32.14 -37.71 -34.35
N THR A 171 32.95 -36.72 -34.72
CA THR A 171 34.42 -36.82 -34.75
C THR A 171 35.08 -36.58 -33.39
N GLY A 172 34.36 -36.01 -32.42
CA GLY A 172 34.93 -35.59 -31.13
C GLY A 172 35.85 -34.38 -31.19
N LEU A 173 36.06 -33.77 -32.37
CA LEU A 173 36.98 -32.65 -32.55
C LEU A 173 36.45 -31.31 -32.01
N SER A 174 35.12 -31.15 -31.97
CA SER A 174 34.49 -29.95 -31.43
C SER A 174 34.02 -30.21 -30.02
N VAL A 175 34.76 -29.69 -29.04
CA VAL A 175 34.40 -29.78 -27.63
C VAL A 175 33.22 -28.85 -27.35
N GLY A 176 32.23 -29.36 -26.63
CA GLY A 176 31.11 -28.57 -26.13
C GLY A 176 30.84 -28.90 -24.68
N TYR A 177 29.97 -28.12 -24.06
CA TYR A 177 29.48 -28.36 -22.71
C TYR A 177 27.97 -28.19 -22.67
N MET A 178 27.33 -28.83 -21.71
CA MET A 178 25.99 -28.43 -21.30
C MET A 178 26.12 -27.10 -20.53
N ARG A 179 25.31 -26.11 -20.89
CA ARG A 179 25.42 -24.76 -20.31
C ARG A 179 25.22 -24.77 -18.78
N PRO A 180 26.06 -24.05 -18.02
CA PRO A 180 25.93 -23.92 -16.57
C PRO A 180 24.91 -22.85 -16.11
N GLU A 181 24.50 -21.99 -17.04
CA GLU A 181 23.53 -20.89 -16.91
C GLU A 181 22.87 -20.63 -18.28
N THR A 182 21.81 -19.82 -18.34
CA THR A 182 21.10 -19.46 -19.58
C THR A 182 21.52 -18.11 -20.16
N ALA A 183 22.07 -17.20 -19.34
CA ALA A 183 22.53 -15.85 -19.70
C ALA A 183 23.39 -15.78 -20.98
N GLN A 184 24.33 -16.72 -21.16
CA GLN A 184 25.24 -16.75 -22.31
C GLN A 184 24.51 -16.79 -23.66
N GLY A 185 23.35 -17.45 -23.73
CA GLY A 185 22.52 -17.49 -24.93
C GLY A 185 21.97 -16.11 -25.31
N ILE A 186 21.66 -15.29 -24.31
CA ILE A 186 21.17 -13.92 -24.51
C ILE A 186 22.33 -13.01 -24.97
N PHE A 187 23.50 -13.09 -24.32
CA PHE A 187 24.65 -12.25 -24.65
C PHE A 187 25.14 -12.44 -26.09
N VAL A 188 25.25 -13.69 -26.56
CA VAL A 188 25.71 -13.96 -27.93
C VAL A 188 24.70 -13.48 -28.99
N ASN A 189 23.42 -13.34 -28.62
CA ASN A 189 22.35 -12.84 -29.47
C ASN A 189 22.04 -11.33 -29.23
N PHE A 190 22.84 -10.63 -28.42
CA PHE A 190 22.59 -9.22 -28.06
C PHE A 190 22.36 -8.33 -29.29
N LYS A 191 23.16 -8.49 -30.34
CA LYS A 191 23.08 -7.66 -31.54
C LYS A 191 21.72 -7.77 -32.23
N ASP A 192 21.18 -8.99 -32.33
CA ASP A 192 19.90 -9.25 -32.97
C ASP A 192 18.73 -8.81 -32.09
N LEU A 193 18.85 -9.02 -30.78
CA LEU A 193 17.85 -8.54 -29.79
C LEU A 193 17.78 -7.01 -29.75
N TYR A 194 18.93 -6.34 -29.73
CA TYR A 194 19.04 -4.89 -29.77
C TYR A 194 18.45 -4.34 -31.08
N TYR A 195 18.72 -4.99 -32.22
CA TYR A 195 18.11 -4.64 -33.50
C TYR A 195 16.59 -4.83 -33.48
N TYR A 196 16.10 -5.97 -32.97
CA TYR A 196 14.68 -6.27 -32.85
C TYR A 196 13.94 -5.26 -31.96
N ASN A 197 14.59 -4.79 -30.89
CA ASN A 197 14.09 -3.71 -30.04
C ASN A 197 14.18 -2.31 -30.67
N GLY A 198 14.49 -2.21 -31.96
CA GLY A 198 14.62 -0.94 -32.67
C GLY A 198 15.82 -0.11 -32.24
N GLN A 199 16.87 -0.76 -31.74
CA GLN A 199 18.14 -0.14 -31.31
C GLN A 199 17.97 0.87 -30.16
N LYS A 200 17.04 0.59 -29.24
CA LYS A 200 16.77 1.42 -28.07
C LYS A 200 17.20 0.74 -26.78
N LEU A 201 17.67 1.56 -25.83
CA LEU A 201 17.92 1.19 -24.44
C LEU A 201 17.02 2.05 -23.51
N PRO A 202 16.71 1.55 -22.30
CA PRO A 202 16.99 0.18 -21.85
C PRO A 202 16.09 -0.86 -22.55
N PHE A 203 16.50 -2.13 -22.53
CA PHE A 203 15.65 -3.25 -22.91
C PHE A 203 16.07 -4.51 -22.15
N ALA A 204 15.14 -5.44 -21.95
CA ALA A 204 15.42 -6.70 -21.30
C ALA A 204 15.15 -7.88 -22.23
N ALA A 205 15.99 -8.89 -22.14
CA ALA A 205 15.75 -10.20 -22.70
C ALA A 205 15.66 -11.23 -21.57
N ALA A 206 14.88 -12.28 -21.79
CA ALA A 206 14.63 -13.29 -20.77
C ALA A 206 14.77 -14.68 -21.36
N GLN A 207 15.17 -15.65 -20.55
CA GLN A 207 15.22 -17.04 -20.96
C GLN A 207 14.81 -17.96 -19.83
N ILE A 208 13.94 -18.94 -20.14
CA ILE A 208 13.57 -20.02 -19.23
C ILE A 208 14.09 -21.32 -19.82
N GLY A 209 14.94 -22.04 -19.10
CA GLY A 209 15.50 -23.27 -19.63
C GLY A 209 16.29 -24.09 -18.62
N GLN A 210 16.74 -25.27 -19.05
CA GLN A 210 17.60 -26.12 -18.22
C GLN A 210 19.03 -25.58 -18.19
N ALA A 211 19.65 -25.70 -17.02
CA ALA A 211 21.06 -25.48 -16.78
C ALA A 211 21.64 -26.69 -16.05
N PHE A 212 22.93 -26.93 -16.25
CA PHE A 212 23.60 -28.15 -15.83
C PHE A 212 24.87 -27.83 -15.06
N ARG A 213 24.96 -28.34 -13.84
CA ARG A 213 26.16 -28.22 -12.99
C ARG A 213 26.51 -29.62 -12.47
N ASN A 214 27.66 -30.15 -12.86
CA ASN A 214 28.19 -31.45 -12.46
C ASN A 214 28.66 -31.42 -11.00
N GLU A 215 27.71 -31.19 -10.10
CA GLU A 215 27.95 -31.07 -8.68
C GLU A 215 28.66 -32.31 -8.11
N ILE A 216 29.70 -32.08 -7.29
CA ILE A 216 30.56 -33.14 -6.73
C ILE A 216 29.75 -34.04 -5.80
N SER A 217 28.97 -33.45 -4.89
CA SER A 217 28.15 -34.19 -3.93
C SER A 217 26.77 -33.52 -3.78
N PRO A 218 25.83 -33.77 -4.72
CA PRO A 218 24.48 -33.21 -4.62
C PRO A 218 23.75 -33.79 -3.40
N ARG A 219 23.25 -32.90 -2.53
CA ARG A 219 22.57 -33.21 -1.27
C ARG A 219 21.32 -32.32 -1.14
N GLN A 220 20.46 -32.61 -0.17
CA GLN A 220 19.32 -31.75 0.20
C GLN A 220 18.19 -31.63 -0.85
N GLY A 221 17.93 -32.71 -1.60
CA GLY A 221 16.78 -32.76 -2.51
C GLY A 221 16.94 -31.80 -3.70
N LEU A 222 15.89 -31.01 -3.97
CA LEU A 222 15.84 -30.06 -5.08
C LEU A 222 16.75 -28.83 -4.90
N LEU A 223 17.36 -28.63 -3.72
CA LEU A 223 18.17 -27.45 -3.44
C LEU A 223 19.54 -27.46 -4.13
N ARG A 224 20.12 -28.65 -4.30
CA ARG A 224 21.43 -28.84 -4.93
C ARG A 224 21.40 -30.04 -5.87
N VAL A 225 21.15 -29.74 -7.14
CA VAL A 225 20.90 -30.71 -8.22
C VAL A 225 21.85 -30.47 -9.39
N ARG A 226 21.96 -31.46 -10.27
CA ARG A 226 22.84 -31.44 -11.44
C ARG A 226 22.19 -30.90 -12.70
N GLU A 227 20.87 -31.00 -12.78
CA GLU A 227 20.03 -30.45 -13.82
C GLU A 227 18.90 -29.69 -13.14
N PHE A 228 18.71 -28.43 -13.51
CA PHE A 228 17.65 -27.60 -12.96
C PHE A 228 17.22 -26.53 -13.94
N THR A 229 16.00 -26.06 -13.75
CA THR A 229 15.43 -24.98 -14.56
C THR A 229 15.79 -23.64 -13.92
N LEU A 230 16.37 -22.79 -14.74
CA LEU A 230 16.55 -21.37 -14.47
C LEU A 230 15.53 -20.56 -15.25
N ALA A 231 15.16 -19.43 -14.70
CA ALA A 231 14.59 -18.32 -15.46
C ALA A 231 15.54 -17.14 -15.22
N GLU A 232 16.11 -16.57 -16.26
CA GLU A 232 17.07 -15.46 -16.14
C GLU A 232 16.63 -14.30 -17.01
N ILE A 233 16.97 -13.09 -16.57
CA ILE A 233 16.66 -11.84 -17.25
C ILE A 233 17.97 -11.08 -17.41
N GLU A 234 18.30 -10.65 -18.61
CA GLU A 234 19.39 -9.71 -18.86
C GLU A 234 18.78 -8.35 -19.22
N HIS A 235 18.83 -7.41 -18.28
CA HIS A 235 18.37 -6.05 -18.50
C HIS A 235 19.54 -5.16 -18.93
N PHE A 236 19.57 -4.83 -20.23
CA PHE A 236 20.57 -3.96 -20.84
C PHE A 236 20.20 -2.50 -20.62
N VAL A 237 21.11 -1.74 -20.01
CA VAL A 237 20.94 -0.33 -19.65
C VAL A 237 22.18 0.49 -19.97
N ASP A 238 22.04 1.81 -20.05
CA ASP A 238 23.19 2.70 -20.20
C ASP A 238 24.06 2.64 -18.93
N PRO A 239 25.38 2.43 -19.03
CA PRO A 239 26.26 2.47 -17.86
C PRO A 239 26.31 3.84 -17.16
N GLU A 240 26.00 4.95 -17.85
CA GLU A 240 25.98 6.31 -17.29
C GLU A 240 24.60 6.70 -16.72
N ASP A 241 23.52 6.01 -17.10
CA ASP A 241 22.16 6.24 -16.58
C ASP A 241 21.48 4.91 -16.24
N LYS A 242 21.52 4.55 -14.95
CA LYS A 242 20.86 3.36 -14.39
C LYS A 242 19.58 3.70 -13.63
N SER A 243 18.93 4.82 -13.94
CA SER A 243 17.59 5.13 -13.44
C SER A 243 16.56 4.13 -13.99
N HIS A 244 15.46 3.91 -13.28
CA HIS A 244 14.39 3.02 -13.76
C HIS A 244 13.02 3.69 -13.62
N PRO A 245 12.28 3.92 -14.72
CA PRO A 245 11.06 4.74 -14.71
C PRO A 245 9.96 4.16 -13.81
N LYS A 246 9.91 2.84 -13.64
CA LYS A 246 8.94 2.14 -12.77
C LYS A 246 9.46 1.90 -11.34
N PHE A 247 10.62 2.44 -10.95
CA PHE A 247 11.13 2.25 -9.59
C PHE A 247 10.14 2.75 -8.53
N VAL A 248 9.38 3.81 -8.83
CA VAL A 248 8.33 4.36 -7.97
C VAL A 248 7.29 3.31 -7.55
N ASP A 249 6.98 2.32 -8.40
CA ASP A 249 5.96 1.30 -8.14
C ASP A 249 6.38 0.31 -7.04
N VAL A 250 7.68 0.24 -6.73
CA VAL A 250 8.25 -0.67 -5.73
C VAL A 250 9.02 0.06 -4.63
N ALA A 251 9.23 1.38 -4.76
CA ALA A 251 10.01 2.20 -3.85
C ALA A 251 9.52 2.12 -2.39
N ASP A 252 8.20 2.01 -2.19
CA ASP A 252 7.57 1.97 -0.87
C ASP A 252 7.58 0.59 -0.19
N LEU A 253 8.08 -0.46 -0.87
CA LEU A 253 8.16 -1.80 -0.29
C LEU A 253 9.15 -1.83 0.87
N GLU A 254 8.74 -2.50 1.96
CA GLU A 254 9.55 -2.72 3.15
C GLU A 254 9.69 -4.23 3.41
N PHE A 255 10.92 -4.70 3.50
CA PHE A 255 11.23 -6.12 3.73
C PHE A 255 12.63 -6.28 4.37
N LEU A 256 12.96 -7.51 4.76
CA LEU A 256 14.22 -7.82 5.42
C LEU A 256 15.39 -7.66 4.43
N MET A 257 16.21 -6.65 4.65
CA MET A 257 17.47 -6.43 3.92
C MET A 257 18.66 -6.73 4.83
N PHE A 258 19.70 -7.31 4.24
CA PHE A 258 20.91 -7.71 4.93
C PHE A 258 22.15 -7.18 4.18
N PRO A 259 22.40 -5.86 4.23
CA PRO A 259 23.53 -5.24 3.56
C PRO A 259 24.87 -5.65 4.18
N ARG A 260 25.97 -5.32 3.49
CA ARG A 260 27.34 -5.69 3.90
C ARG A 260 27.67 -5.23 5.32
N GLU A 261 27.24 -4.03 5.70
CA GLU A 261 27.57 -3.44 7.00
C GLU A 261 27.00 -4.28 8.15
N LEU A 262 25.75 -4.76 8.02
CA LEU A 262 25.11 -5.59 9.04
C LEU A 262 25.74 -6.99 9.10
N GLN A 263 26.14 -7.54 7.95
CA GLN A 263 26.85 -8.83 7.90
C GLN A 263 28.18 -8.75 8.64
N LEU A 264 28.96 -7.70 8.39
CA LEU A 264 30.27 -7.50 9.00
C LEU A 264 30.18 -7.12 10.49
N SER A 265 29.10 -6.45 10.92
CA SER A 265 28.84 -6.16 12.34
C SER A 265 28.30 -7.35 13.13
N GLY A 266 27.93 -8.45 12.45
CA GLY A 266 27.33 -9.63 13.08
C GLY A 266 25.87 -9.42 13.50
N GLU A 267 25.22 -8.38 12.97
CA GLU A 267 23.80 -8.12 13.19
C GLU A 267 22.92 -8.98 12.28
N SER A 268 21.61 -9.02 12.56
CA SER A 268 20.63 -9.67 11.70
C SER A 268 20.11 -8.72 10.62
N ALA A 269 19.50 -9.29 9.56
CA ALA A 269 18.73 -8.53 8.58
C ALA A 269 17.69 -7.61 9.27
N LYS A 270 17.43 -6.44 8.70
CA LYS A 270 16.49 -5.44 9.22
C LYS A 270 15.41 -5.13 8.19
N LEU A 271 14.20 -4.82 8.67
CA LEU A 271 13.18 -4.23 7.82
C LEU A 271 13.70 -2.89 7.30
N THR A 272 13.71 -2.71 5.99
CA THR A 272 14.22 -1.51 5.34
C THR A 272 13.34 -1.20 4.14
N LYS A 273 12.98 0.07 4.02
CA LYS A 273 12.25 0.60 2.87
C LYS A 273 13.18 0.66 1.65
N LEU A 274 12.76 0.12 0.52
CA LEU A 274 13.60 0.01 -0.67
C LEU A 274 14.07 1.38 -1.19
N ALA A 275 13.20 2.40 -1.17
CA ALA A 275 13.55 3.77 -1.50
C ALA A 275 14.73 4.30 -0.67
N GLU A 276 14.74 4.02 0.64
CA GLU A 276 15.82 4.46 1.51
C GLU A 276 17.13 3.74 1.22
N ALA A 277 17.08 2.45 0.89
CA ALA A 277 18.26 1.67 0.55
C ALA A 277 18.94 2.19 -0.73
N VAL A 278 18.14 2.59 -1.73
CA VAL A 278 18.66 3.21 -2.97
C VAL A 278 19.18 4.62 -2.70
N LEU A 279 18.43 5.46 -1.97
CA LEU A 279 18.84 6.84 -1.65
C LEU A 279 20.14 6.90 -0.83
N LYS A 280 20.37 5.93 0.06
CA LYS A 280 21.61 5.83 0.86
C LYS A 280 22.80 5.24 0.06
N GLY A 281 22.56 4.73 -1.16
CA GLY A 281 23.56 4.03 -1.95
C GLY A 281 23.89 2.62 -1.45
N THR A 282 23.09 2.07 -0.52
CA THR A 282 23.21 0.67 -0.08
C THR A 282 22.87 -0.28 -1.23
N VAL A 283 21.80 0.02 -1.96
CA VAL A 283 21.51 -0.55 -3.28
C VAL A 283 21.99 0.46 -4.32
N ASN A 284 22.86 0.02 -5.23
CA ASN A 284 23.68 0.92 -6.05
C ASN A 284 22.88 1.85 -6.98
N ASN A 285 21.73 1.42 -7.50
CA ASN A 285 20.92 2.20 -8.44
C ASN A 285 19.44 1.76 -8.45
N GLU A 286 18.59 2.58 -9.08
CA GLU A 286 17.15 2.33 -9.20
C GLU A 286 16.82 1.10 -10.03
N THR A 287 17.60 0.78 -11.07
CA THR A 287 17.38 -0.45 -11.89
C THR A 287 17.54 -1.71 -11.05
N LEU A 288 18.63 -1.79 -10.27
CA LEU A 288 18.85 -2.89 -9.34
C LEU A 288 17.77 -2.94 -8.26
N GLY A 289 17.42 -1.79 -7.68
CA GLY A 289 16.33 -1.65 -6.73
C GLY A 289 14.99 -2.13 -7.30
N TYR A 290 14.67 -1.76 -8.54
CA TYR A 290 13.44 -2.17 -9.22
C TYR A 290 13.31 -3.69 -9.26
N PHE A 291 14.35 -4.39 -9.73
CA PHE A 291 14.34 -5.84 -9.79
C PHE A 291 14.30 -6.51 -8.41
N ILE A 292 14.97 -5.97 -7.39
CA ILE A 292 14.82 -6.43 -6.00
C ILE A 292 13.35 -6.37 -5.56
N GLY A 293 12.69 -5.23 -5.78
CA GLY A 293 11.27 -5.04 -5.45
C GLY A 293 10.35 -5.99 -6.22
N ARG A 294 10.57 -6.16 -7.53
CA ARG A 294 9.79 -7.08 -8.37
C ARG A 294 9.99 -8.54 -7.95
N VAL A 295 11.21 -8.95 -7.58
CA VAL A 295 11.51 -10.29 -7.06
C VAL A 295 10.78 -10.53 -5.73
N TYR A 296 10.77 -9.55 -4.83
CA TYR A 296 10.00 -9.64 -3.58
C TYR A 296 8.50 -9.86 -3.84
N LEU A 297 7.92 -9.06 -4.73
CA LEU A 297 6.51 -9.19 -5.09
C LEU A 297 6.20 -10.55 -5.72
N PHE A 298 7.07 -11.04 -6.62
CA PHE A 298 6.93 -12.36 -7.23
C PHE A 298 6.92 -13.48 -6.18
N LEU A 299 7.98 -13.55 -5.35
CA LEU A 299 8.13 -14.62 -4.35
C LEU A 299 6.99 -14.61 -3.32
N THR A 300 6.58 -13.43 -2.85
CA THR A 300 5.48 -13.34 -1.87
C THR A 300 4.13 -13.70 -2.48
N ARG A 301 3.88 -13.37 -3.75
CA ARG A 301 2.64 -13.75 -4.46
C ARG A 301 2.59 -15.23 -4.81
N LEU A 302 3.73 -15.90 -4.98
CA LEU A 302 3.79 -17.36 -5.06
C LEU A 302 3.36 -18.05 -3.75
N GLY A 303 3.43 -17.36 -2.61
CA GLY A 303 3.12 -17.90 -1.28
C GLY A 303 4.34 -18.09 -0.37
N ILE A 304 5.50 -17.50 -0.71
CA ILE A 304 6.64 -17.48 0.19
C ILE A 304 6.35 -16.55 1.37
N ASP A 305 6.48 -17.09 2.59
CA ASP A 305 6.36 -16.34 3.84
C ASP A 305 7.33 -15.15 3.91
N LYS A 306 6.77 -13.94 4.05
CA LYS A 306 7.49 -12.67 4.13
C LYS A 306 8.50 -12.60 5.28
N SER A 307 8.20 -13.28 6.40
CA SER A 307 9.08 -13.29 7.58
C SER A 307 10.32 -14.17 7.39
N ARG A 308 10.28 -15.07 6.40
CA ARG A 308 11.31 -16.05 6.05
C ARG A 308 11.93 -15.77 4.69
N LEU A 309 11.83 -14.53 4.22
CA LEU A 309 12.40 -14.02 2.98
C LEU A 309 13.26 -12.80 3.31
N ARG A 310 14.52 -12.79 2.90
CA ARG A 310 15.43 -11.65 3.04
C ARG A 310 16.23 -11.43 1.76
N PHE A 311 16.78 -10.23 1.62
CA PHE A 311 17.70 -9.88 0.54
C PHE A 311 19.08 -9.62 1.11
N ARG A 312 20.06 -10.46 0.79
CA ARG A 312 21.43 -10.38 1.30
C ARG A 312 22.36 -9.83 0.24
N GLN A 313 23.11 -8.78 0.57
CA GLN A 313 24.13 -8.24 -0.32
C GLN A 313 25.40 -9.10 -0.29
N HIS A 314 26.04 -9.36 -1.42
CA HIS A 314 27.32 -10.06 -1.44
C HIS A 314 28.42 -9.23 -0.77
N LEU A 315 29.29 -9.87 0.00
CA LEU A 315 30.50 -9.24 0.53
C LEU A 315 31.54 -9.01 -0.58
N PRO A 316 32.49 -8.07 -0.43
CA PRO A 316 33.49 -7.78 -1.48
C PRO A 316 34.32 -8.99 -1.96
N ASN A 317 34.55 -9.99 -1.10
CA ASN A 317 35.25 -11.24 -1.43
C ASN A 317 34.34 -12.29 -2.10
N GLU A 318 33.02 -12.18 -1.93
CA GLU A 318 32.02 -13.05 -2.59
C GLU A 318 31.61 -12.52 -3.97
N MET A 319 31.77 -11.22 -4.20
CA MET A 319 31.44 -10.56 -5.46
C MET A 319 32.18 -11.23 -6.62
N ALA A 320 31.43 -11.64 -7.64
CA ALA A 320 32.03 -12.05 -8.91
C ALA A 320 32.90 -10.91 -9.45
N HIS A 321 34.05 -11.23 -10.05
CA HIS A 321 35.06 -10.25 -10.50
C HIS A 321 34.55 -9.21 -11.50
N TYR A 322 33.35 -9.39 -12.04
CA TYR A 322 32.69 -8.52 -13.00
C TYR A 322 31.50 -7.71 -12.44
N ALA A 323 31.03 -8.03 -11.24
CA ALA A 323 29.82 -7.42 -10.69
C ALA A 323 30.13 -6.13 -9.92
N ALA A 324 29.31 -5.09 -10.12
CA ALA A 324 29.39 -3.82 -9.40
C ALA A 324 28.64 -3.87 -8.06
N ASP A 325 27.49 -4.57 -8.03
CA ASP A 325 26.72 -4.87 -6.83
C ASP A 325 25.95 -6.18 -7.05
N CYS A 326 25.64 -6.92 -5.99
CA CYS A 326 24.91 -8.19 -6.09
C CYS A 326 24.09 -8.46 -4.83
N TRP A 327 22.84 -8.85 -5.02
CA TRP A 327 21.89 -9.15 -3.96
C TRP A 327 21.21 -10.50 -4.19
N ASP A 328 21.22 -11.35 -3.18
CA ASP A 328 20.52 -12.64 -3.19
C ASP A 328 19.19 -12.53 -2.45
N ALA A 329 18.09 -12.92 -3.11
CA ALA A 329 16.86 -13.26 -2.43
C ALA A 329 17.02 -14.63 -1.78
N GLU A 330 17.19 -14.64 -0.46
CA GLU A 330 17.33 -15.86 0.34
C GLU A 330 16.01 -16.21 1.02
N ILE A 331 15.62 -17.47 0.91
CA ILE A 331 14.43 -18.00 1.55
C ILE A 331 14.88 -18.97 2.65
N GLU A 332 14.45 -18.74 3.88
CA GLU A 332 14.75 -19.61 5.01
C GLU A 332 13.90 -20.87 4.90
N CYS A 333 14.51 -22.01 4.64
CA CYS A 333 13.88 -23.31 4.75
C CYS A 333 14.47 -24.09 5.93
N SER A 334 14.06 -25.34 6.10
CA SER A 334 14.57 -26.18 7.18
C SER A 334 16.08 -26.42 7.06
N TYR A 335 16.71 -26.22 5.90
CA TYR A 335 18.17 -26.27 5.72
C TYR A 335 18.88 -24.93 6.01
N GLY A 336 18.16 -23.91 6.48
CA GLY A 336 18.66 -22.55 6.69
C GLY A 336 18.29 -21.61 5.54
N TRP A 337 18.98 -20.47 5.47
CA TRP A 337 18.82 -19.49 4.40
C TRP A 337 19.42 -20.01 3.10
N ILE A 338 18.59 -20.13 2.07
CA ILE A 338 18.99 -20.61 0.75
C ILE A 338 18.76 -19.52 -0.28
N GLU A 339 19.82 -19.16 -0.99
CA GLU A 339 19.77 -18.30 -2.17
C GLU A 339 18.88 -18.93 -3.25
N CYS A 340 17.80 -18.22 -3.59
CA CYS A 340 16.80 -18.68 -4.56
C CYS A 340 16.75 -17.79 -5.81
N VAL A 341 17.14 -16.53 -5.69
CA VAL A 341 17.29 -15.60 -6.80
C VAL A 341 18.55 -14.76 -6.59
N GLY A 342 19.50 -14.79 -7.52
CA GLY A 342 20.62 -13.85 -7.55
C GLY A 342 20.24 -12.61 -8.37
N ILE A 343 20.62 -11.42 -7.93
CA ILE A 343 20.30 -10.14 -8.58
C ILE A 343 21.59 -9.33 -8.70
N ALA A 344 22.28 -9.45 -9.82
CA ALA A 344 23.61 -8.92 -10.03
C ALA A 344 23.63 -7.74 -11.02
N ASP A 345 24.38 -6.69 -10.71
CA ASP A 345 24.79 -5.69 -11.68
C ASP A 345 26.13 -6.13 -12.28
N ARG A 346 26.10 -6.81 -13.44
CA ARG A 346 27.27 -7.41 -14.09
C ARG A 346 28.12 -6.41 -14.88
N SER A 347 27.80 -5.12 -14.78
CA SER A 347 28.43 -4.06 -15.57
C SER A 347 28.42 -4.41 -17.08
N ALA A 348 29.49 -4.09 -17.81
CA ALA A 348 29.62 -4.35 -19.25
C ALA A 348 30.50 -5.58 -19.56
N TYR A 349 30.79 -6.44 -18.58
CA TYR A 349 31.81 -7.48 -18.70
C TYR A 349 31.50 -8.49 -19.80
N ASP A 350 30.31 -9.10 -19.79
CA ASP A 350 29.97 -10.20 -20.69
C ASP A 350 30.01 -9.80 -22.15
N LEU A 351 29.41 -8.65 -22.48
CA LEU A 351 29.42 -8.11 -23.84
C LEU A 351 30.84 -7.74 -24.31
N LYS A 352 31.69 -7.20 -23.42
CA LYS A 352 33.10 -6.92 -23.75
C LYS A 352 33.87 -8.21 -24.01
N ALA A 353 33.77 -9.19 -23.12
CA ALA A 353 34.48 -10.46 -23.23
C ALA A 353 34.11 -11.20 -24.54
N HIS A 354 32.82 -11.23 -24.88
CA HIS A 354 32.36 -11.80 -26.16
C HIS A 354 32.80 -10.96 -27.36
N SER A 355 32.78 -9.62 -27.26
CA SER A 355 33.25 -8.74 -28.35
C SER A 355 34.74 -8.95 -28.64
N GLU A 356 35.57 -9.00 -27.60
CA GLU A 356 37.01 -9.23 -27.70
C GLU A 356 37.32 -10.61 -28.28
N LYS A 357 36.59 -11.65 -27.85
CA LYS A 357 36.86 -13.01 -28.29
C LYS A 357 36.35 -13.30 -29.71
N SER A 358 35.20 -12.75 -30.09
CA SER A 358 34.57 -12.98 -31.40
C SER A 358 35.03 -12.00 -32.48
N GLY A 359 35.54 -10.82 -32.10
CA GLY A 359 35.81 -9.72 -33.01
C GLY A 359 34.55 -8.98 -33.50
N VAL A 360 33.36 -9.32 -32.98
CA VAL A 360 32.10 -8.66 -33.32
C VAL A 360 31.76 -7.63 -32.24
N PRO A 361 31.60 -6.33 -32.57
CA PRO A 361 31.27 -5.33 -31.57
C PRO A 361 29.84 -5.50 -31.06
N LEU A 362 29.69 -5.79 -29.76
CA LEU A 362 28.42 -5.83 -29.03
C LEU A 362 28.23 -4.51 -28.27
N VAL A 363 27.81 -3.48 -29.01
CA VAL A 363 27.68 -2.11 -28.52
C VAL A 363 26.30 -1.54 -28.85
N ALA A 364 25.87 -0.55 -28.07
CA ALA A 364 24.70 0.25 -28.33
C ALA A 364 25.07 1.63 -28.87
N HIS A 365 24.10 2.28 -29.51
CA HIS A 365 24.23 3.60 -30.11
C HIS A 365 23.18 4.54 -29.53
N GLU A 366 23.62 5.72 -29.09
CA GLU A 366 22.75 6.79 -28.62
C GLU A 366 22.96 8.01 -29.52
N LYS A 367 21.90 8.45 -30.22
CA LYS A 367 21.97 9.64 -31.09
C LYS A 367 21.95 10.90 -30.23
N PHE A 368 22.91 11.79 -30.44
CA PHE A 368 22.87 13.08 -29.78
C PHE A 368 21.78 13.96 -30.38
N SER A 369 21.11 14.76 -29.54
CA SER A 369 20.13 15.77 -30.00
C SER A 369 20.75 16.83 -30.89
N LYS A 370 22.02 17.16 -30.64
CA LYS A 370 22.88 17.98 -31.51
C LYS A 370 24.25 17.31 -31.62
N PRO A 371 24.87 17.29 -32.81
CA PRO A 371 26.21 16.72 -32.96
C PRO A 371 27.21 17.42 -32.02
N ARG A 372 28.08 16.65 -31.39
CA ARG A 372 29.13 17.17 -30.50
C ARG A 372 30.44 17.26 -31.29
N GLU A 373 31.12 18.41 -31.24
CA GLU A 373 32.50 18.51 -31.72
C GLU A 373 33.43 17.89 -30.67
N VAL A 374 34.11 16.81 -31.05
CA VAL A 374 35.10 16.14 -30.20
C VAL A 374 36.44 16.21 -30.90
N GLU A 375 37.46 16.71 -30.20
CA GLU A 375 38.85 16.61 -30.68
C GLU A 375 39.32 15.18 -30.47
N LYS A 376 39.58 14.47 -31.57
CA LYS A 376 40.12 13.10 -31.53
C LYS A 376 41.55 13.09 -32.03
N LEU A 377 42.38 12.34 -31.33
CA LEU A 377 43.74 12.04 -31.73
C LEU A 377 43.73 11.02 -32.88
N PHE A 378 44.38 11.39 -33.98
CA PHE A 378 44.62 10.52 -35.12
C PHE A 378 46.11 10.18 -35.16
N ILE A 379 46.41 8.89 -34.98
CA ILE A 379 47.73 8.32 -35.22
C ILE A 379 47.62 7.50 -36.49
N VAL A 380 48.28 7.94 -37.56
CA VAL A 380 48.24 7.28 -38.87
C VAL A 380 49.63 6.78 -39.22
N PRO A 381 49.93 5.49 -38.98
CA PRO A 381 51.20 4.89 -39.35
C PRO A 381 51.31 4.71 -40.87
N SER A 382 52.42 5.16 -41.48
CA SER A 382 52.71 4.92 -42.89
C SER A 382 53.12 3.47 -43.09
N LYS A 383 52.17 2.62 -43.50
CA LYS A 383 52.42 1.19 -43.75
C LYS A 383 53.53 0.96 -44.79
N LYS A 384 53.70 1.86 -45.75
CA LYS A 384 54.76 1.76 -46.75
C LYS A 384 56.14 1.98 -46.12
N ASP A 385 56.32 3.06 -45.36
CA ASP A 385 57.62 3.44 -44.80
C ASP A 385 57.99 2.54 -43.61
N LEU A 386 57.01 2.15 -42.80
CA LEU A 386 57.19 1.16 -41.72
C LEU A 386 57.52 -0.24 -42.27
N GLY A 387 56.91 -0.63 -43.40
CA GLY A 387 57.23 -1.89 -44.07
C GLY A 387 58.65 -1.92 -44.64
N LEU A 388 59.12 -0.78 -45.18
CA LEU A 388 60.50 -0.65 -45.65
C LEU A 388 61.53 -0.69 -44.50
N ALA A 389 61.21 -0.05 -43.36
CA ALA A 389 62.12 0.05 -42.22
C ALA A 389 62.16 -1.22 -41.34
N PHE A 390 61.00 -1.84 -41.08
CA PHE A 390 60.87 -2.91 -40.09
C PHE A 390 60.55 -4.28 -40.67
N LYS A 391 60.26 -4.37 -41.98
CA LYS A 391 60.01 -5.62 -42.73
C LYS A 391 59.04 -6.55 -41.99
N GLY A 392 59.49 -7.74 -41.56
CA GLY A 392 58.66 -8.73 -40.86
C GLY A 392 58.09 -8.27 -39.51
N ASN A 393 58.66 -7.23 -38.90
CA ASN A 393 58.20 -6.68 -37.62
C ASN A 393 57.19 -5.54 -37.77
N GLN A 394 56.83 -5.16 -39.01
CA GLN A 394 55.94 -4.03 -39.30
C GLN A 394 54.63 -4.09 -38.51
N LYS A 395 53.99 -5.26 -38.47
CA LYS A 395 52.68 -5.44 -37.81
C LYS A 395 52.72 -5.04 -36.33
N MET A 396 53.75 -5.49 -35.62
CA MET A 396 53.94 -5.24 -34.19
C MET A 396 54.22 -3.76 -33.91
N VAL A 397 54.98 -3.08 -34.80
CA VAL A 397 55.27 -1.64 -34.68
C VAL A 397 54.02 -0.80 -34.97
N VAL A 398 53.23 -1.17 -35.98
CA VAL A 398 51.96 -0.50 -36.31
C VAL A 398 50.98 -0.62 -35.14
N GLU A 399 50.78 -1.84 -34.61
CA GLU A 399 49.90 -2.08 -33.47
C GLU A 399 50.33 -1.29 -32.22
N ALA A 400 51.63 -1.21 -31.95
CA ALA A 400 52.15 -0.43 -30.83
C ALA A 400 51.97 1.08 -31.02
N LEU A 401 52.16 1.60 -32.24
CA LEU A 401 51.90 3.01 -32.54
C LEU A 401 50.41 3.36 -32.41
N GLU A 402 49.52 2.50 -32.91
CA GLU A 402 48.06 2.71 -32.83
C GLU A 402 47.53 2.60 -31.39
N ALA A 403 48.25 1.92 -30.50
CA ALA A 403 47.88 1.74 -29.10
C ALA A 403 48.42 2.83 -28.14
N MET A 404 49.12 3.86 -28.65
CA MET A 404 49.66 4.93 -27.79
C MET A 404 48.55 5.72 -27.09
N SER A 405 48.78 6.08 -25.84
CA SER A 405 47.93 7.04 -25.12
C SER A 405 48.05 8.44 -25.70
N GLU A 406 47.07 9.31 -25.40
CA GLU A 406 47.06 10.68 -25.92
C GLU A 406 48.32 11.46 -25.54
N LYS A 407 48.77 11.29 -24.29
CA LYS A 407 50.00 11.90 -23.79
C LYS A 407 51.24 11.40 -24.54
N GLU A 408 51.39 10.08 -24.71
CA GLU A 408 52.53 9.49 -25.41
C GLU A 408 52.59 9.91 -26.87
N ALA A 409 51.44 9.97 -27.55
CA ALA A 409 51.36 10.40 -28.93
C ALA A 409 51.71 11.89 -29.10
N MET A 410 51.28 12.75 -28.17
CA MET A 410 51.61 14.18 -28.20
C MET A 410 53.08 14.43 -27.85
N ASP A 411 53.64 13.68 -26.90
CA ASP A 411 55.08 13.70 -26.58
C ASP A 411 55.91 13.24 -27.79
N MET A 412 55.48 12.16 -28.45
CA MET A 412 56.09 11.67 -29.69
C MET A 412 55.99 12.70 -30.82
N LYS A 413 54.84 13.34 -31.01
CA LYS A 413 54.65 14.39 -32.01
C LYS A 413 55.64 15.54 -31.79
N THR A 414 55.77 16.00 -30.55
CA THR A 414 56.71 17.06 -30.16
C THR A 414 58.16 16.65 -30.41
N ALA A 415 58.52 15.40 -30.11
CA ALA A 415 59.85 14.85 -30.39
C ALA A 415 60.14 14.75 -31.90
N LEU A 416 59.19 14.27 -32.70
CA LEU A 416 59.31 14.16 -34.15
C LEU A 416 59.39 15.53 -34.85
N GLU A 417 58.73 16.55 -34.31
CA GLU A 417 58.77 17.92 -34.83
C GLU A 417 60.07 18.64 -34.49
N SER A 418 60.65 18.38 -33.31
CA SER A 418 61.89 19.02 -32.86
C SER A 418 63.17 18.33 -33.34
N LYS A 419 63.22 17.00 -33.33
CA LYS A 419 64.43 16.20 -33.61
C LYS A 419 64.35 15.40 -34.92
N GLY A 420 63.16 15.24 -35.52
CA GLY A 420 62.93 14.48 -36.75
C GLY A 420 62.80 12.97 -36.57
N GLU A 421 63.26 12.44 -35.42
CA GLU A 421 63.19 11.04 -35.03
C GLU A 421 63.01 10.89 -33.50
N THR A 422 62.44 9.77 -33.07
CA THR A 422 62.31 9.42 -31.65
C THR A 422 62.50 7.92 -31.44
N ASN A 423 63.03 7.53 -30.29
CA ASN A 423 63.01 6.14 -29.86
C ASN A 423 61.62 5.81 -29.30
N PHE A 424 61.07 4.68 -29.71
CA PHE A 424 59.77 4.18 -29.28
C PHE A 424 59.91 2.74 -28.83
N GLN A 425 59.49 2.45 -27.60
CA GLN A 425 59.57 1.10 -27.05
C GLN A 425 58.40 0.27 -27.54
N VAL A 426 58.68 -0.82 -28.28
CA VAL A 426 57.64 -1.75 -28.70
C VAL A 426 57.68 -2.97 -27.78
N CYS A 427 56.78 -2.97 -26.79
CA CYS A 427 56.73 -4.02 -25.75
C CYS A 427 56.61 -5.43 -26.32
N THR A 428 55.84 -5.60 -27.40
CA THR A 428 55.69 -6.90 -28.09
C THR A 428 56.98 -7.38 -28.75
N LEU A 429 57.89 -6.48 -29.13
CA LEU A 429 59.23 -6.77 -29.67
C LEU A 429 60.32 -6.80 -28.59
N GLY A 430 60.02 -6.32 -27.38
CA GLY A 430 60.98 -6.20 -26.28
C GLY A 430 62.17 -5.28 -26.58
N LYS A 431 62.03 -4.34 -27.53
CA LYS A 431 63.11 -3.47 -28.01
C LYS A 431 62.62 -2.06 -28.36
N ASP A 432 63.54 -1.11 -28.29
CA ASP A 432 63.31 0.25 -28.78
C ASP A 432 63.56 0.33 -30.29
N VAL A 433 62.67 1.00 -31.01
CA VAL A 433 62.77 1.25 -32.45
C VAL A 433 62.80 2.75 -32.72
N VAL A 434 63.52 3.16 -33.76
CA VAL A 434 63.60 4.57 -34.17
C VAL A 434 62.44 4.88 -35.11
N ILE A 435 61.54 5.76 -34.69
CA ILE A 435 60.41 6.26 -35.48
C ILE A 435 60.78 7.62 -36.05
N THR A 436 60.56 7.81 -37.35
CA THR A 436 60.84 9.08 -38.05
C THR A 436 59.55 9.76 -38.48
N LYS A 437 59.61 11.07 -38.79
CA LYS A 437 58.45 11.88 -39.21
C LYS A 437 57.70 11.33 -40.44
N LYS A 438 58.33 10.53 -41.30
CA LYS A 438 57.68 9.90 -42.47
C LYS A 438 56.89 8.63 -42.10
N MET A 439 57.17 8.05 -40.93
CA MET A 439 56.63 6.75 -40.52
C MET A 439 55.29 6.86 -39.79
N VAL A 440 55.00 8.00 -39.16
CA VAL A 440 53.74 8.20 -38.42
C VAL A 440 53.31 9.66 -38.50
N SER A 441 52.02 9.89 -38.76
CA SER A 441 51.39 11.20 -38.65
C SER A 441 50.54 11.24 -37.39
N ILE A 442 50.70 12.28 -36.58
CA ILE A 442 49.96 12.48 -35.34
C ILE A 442 49.27 13.85 -35.40
N SER A 443 47.94 13.85 -35.44
CA SER A 443 47.11 15.07 -35.51
C SER A 443 45.97 15.03 -34.49
N MET A 444 45.56 16.21 -34.01
CA MET A 444 44.29 16.39 -33.30
C MET A 444 43.32 16.99 -34.30
N GLU A 445 42.23 16.28 -34.59
CA GLU A 445 41.23 16.72 -35.55
C GLU A 445 39.87 16.83 -34.87
N LYS A 446 39.16 17.94 -35.14
CA LYS A 446 37.79 18.15 -34.69
C LYS A 446 36.87 17.29 -35.53
N LYS A 447 36.26 16.28 -34.90
CA LYS A 447 35.26 15.43 -35.54
C LYS A 447 33.89 15.72 -34.96
N LEU A 448 32.93 15.90 -35.86
CA LEU A 448 31.53 16.01 -35.49
C LEU A 448 31.01 14.60 -35.20
N GLU A 449 30.67 14.31 -33.94
CA GLU A 449 30.06 13.04 -33.55
C GLU A 449 28.54 13.20 -33.47
N HIS A 450 27.83 12.40 -34.25
CA HIS A 450 26.36 12.37 -34.29
C HIS A 450 25.77 11.40 -33.26
N GLN A 451 26.57 10.48 -32.70
CA GLN A 451 26.10 9.45 -31.78
C GLN A 451 27.22 9.01 -30.82
N ARG A 452 26.85 8.65 -29.59
CA ARG A 452 27.69 7.94 -28.62
C ARG A 452 27.63 6.44 -28.92
N VAL A 453 28.76 5.76 -28.79
CA VAL A 453 28.85 4.30 -28.90
C VAL A 453 29.42 3.78 -27.60
N PHE A 454 28.72 2.86 -26.95
CA PHE A 454 29.15 2.30 -25.67
C PHE A 454 28.70 0.84 -25.52
N THR A 455 29.34 0.10 -24.62
CA THR A 455 28.89 -1.24 -24.25
C THR A 455 27.87 -1.13 -23.11
N PRO A 456 26.65 -1.64 -23.27
CA PRO A 456 25.62 -1.58 -22.22
C PRO A 456 26.07 -2.24 -20.93
N SER A 457 25.58 -1.72 -19.81
CA SER A 457 25.60 -2.43 -18.54
C SER A 457 24.46 -3.44 -18.47
N VAL A 458 24.61 -4.50 -17.69
CA VAL A 458 23.60 -5.55 -17.52
C VAL A 458 23.23 -5.71 -16.06
N VAL A 459 21.92 -5.68 -15.76
CA VAL A 459 21.37 -6.15 -14.48
C VAL A 459 20.70 -7.50 -14.71
N GLU A 460 21.14 -8.50 -13.95
CA GLU A 460 20.72 -9.89 -14.08
C GLU A 460 20.00 -10.39 -12.83
N PRO A 461 18.66 -10.53 -12.90
CA PRO A 461 17.90 -11.42 -12.03
C PRO A 461 17.92 -12.88 -12.51
N SER A 462 18.57 -13.77 -11.76
CA SER A 462 18.66 -15.22 -12.04
C SER A 462 17.88 -16.05 -11.02
N PHE A 463 16.86 -16.78 -11.46
CA PHE A 463 15.91 -17.48 -10.60
C PHE A 463 16.13 -19.00 -10.60
N GLY A 464 16.49 -19.56 -9.44
CA GLY A 464 16.57 -21.00 -9.20
C GLY A 464 15.19 -21.63 -8.98
N ILE A 465 14.44 -21.91 -10.05
CA ILE A 465 13.04 -22.36 -9.98
C ILE A 465 12.83 -23.59 -9.08
N GLY A 466 13.75 -24.56 -9.13
CA GLY A 466 13.70 -25.75 -8.27
C GLY A 466 13.81 -25.42 -6.77
N ARG A 467 14.69 -24.46 -6.42
CA ARG A 467 14.87 -23.98 -5.04
C ARG A 467 13.62 -23.24 -4.56
N ILE A 468 13.10 -22.33 -5.38
CA ILE A 468 11.87 -21.57 -5.10
C ILE A 468 10.70 -22.52 -4.83
N ILE A 469 10.51 -23.53 -5.69
CA ILE A 469 9.43 -24.52 -5.55
C ILE A 469 9.60 -25.34 -4.26
N TYR A 470 10.82 -25.76 -3.91
CA TYR A 470 11.06 -26.48 -2.68
C TYR A 470 10.70 -25.64 -1.44
N CYS A 471 11.15 -24.39 -1.39
CA CYS A 471 10.83 -23.49 -0.29
C CYS A 471 9.32 -23.20 -0.22
N LEU A 472 8.65 -23.06 -1.38
CA LEU A 472 7.19 -22.95 -1.45
C LEU A 472 6.49 -24.18 -0.85
N PHE A 473 6.95 -25.40 -1.17
CA PHE A 473 6.41 -26.62 -0.57
C PHE A 473 6.52 -26.60 0.95
N GLU A 474 7.68 -26.24 1.48
CA GLU A 474 7.89 -26.20 2.92
C GLU A 474 7.03 -25.12 3.60
N HIS A 475 6.97 -23.91 3.03
CA HIS A 475 6.21 -22.78 3.61
C HIS A 475 4.69 -23.00 3.51
N SER A 476 4.27 -23.81 2.53
CA SER A 476 2.88 -24.18 2.34
C SER A 476 2.47 -25.41 3.14
N PHE A 477 3.38 -26.17 3.75
CA PHE A 477 3.01 -27.41 4.42
C PHE A 477 2.58 -27.20 5.87
N TYR A 478 1.46 -27.80 6.26
CA TYR A 478 1.05 -27.93 7.66
C TYR A 478 0.25 -29.21 7.87
N THR A 479 0.12 -29.60 9.14
CA THR A 479 -0.66 -30.78 9.53
C THR A 479 -1.83 -30.37 10.40
N ARG A 480 -3.02 -30.89 10.10
CA ARG A 480 -4.25 -30.61 10.86
C ARG A 480 -4.45 -31.62 11.99
N PRO A 481 -4.98 -31.18 13.14
CA PRO A 481 -5.42 -32.10 14.18
C PRO A 481 -6.60 -32.94 13.67
N SER A 482 -6.53 -34.25 13.91
CA SER A 482 -7.60 -35.21 13.64
C SER A 482 -8.29 -35.63 14.95
N LYS A 483 -9.53 -36.13 14.84
CA LYS A 483 -10.29 -36.68 15.98
C LYS A 483 -9.72 -38.01 16.48
N SER A 484 -8.91 -38.70 15.67
CA SER A 484 -8.09 -39.83 16.10
C SER A 484 -6.62 -39.39 16.17
N GLU A 485 -5.91 -39.74 17.24
CA GLU A 485 -4.48 -39.46 17.38
C GLU A 485 -3.63 -40.11 16.27
N GLU A 486 -4.20 -41.08 15.55
CA GLU A 486 -3.52 -41.88 14.51
C GLU A 486 -3.58 -41.29 13.08
N GLU A 487 -4.46 -40.34 12.76
CA GLU A 487 -4.67 -39.87 11.37
C GLU A 487 -4.22 -38.40 11.17
N GLN A 488 -2.91 -38.16 11.05
CA GLN A 488 -2.34 -36.85 10.74
C GLN A 488 -2.74 -36.39 9.32
N LEU A 489 -3.52 -35.31 9.20
CA LEU A 489 -4.00 -34.78 7.92
C LEU A 489 -3.05 -33.71 7.38
N ASN A 490 -2.14 -34.11 6.50
CA ASN A 490 -1.19 -33.21 5.84
C ASN A 490 -1.87 -32.37 4.77
N VAL A 491 -1.52 -31.08 4.70
CA VAL A 491 -2.11 -30.12 3.76
C VAL A 491 -1.03 -29.21 3.20
N PHE A 492 -1.10 -28.94 1.89
CA PHE A 492 -0.33 -27.85 1.27
C PHE A 492 -1.25 -26.65 1.02
N ARG A 493 -1.01 -25.54 1.72
CA ARG A 493 -1.72 -24.27 1.54
C ARG A 493 -1.22 -23.47 0.32
N PHE A 494 -1.15 -24.09 -0.85
CA PHE A 494 -0.79 -23.37 -2.08
C PHE A 494 -1.78 -22.24 -2.38
N PRO A 495 -1.31 -21.02 -2.70
CA PRO A 495 -2.15 -20.01 -3.31
C PRO A 495 -2.79 -20.54 -4.60
N PRO A 496 -4.02 -20.12 -4.95
CA PRO A 496 -4.71 -20.63 -6.14
C PRO A 496 -3.89 -20.52 -7.42
N ILE A 497 -3.09 -19.45 -7.57
CA ILE A 497 -2.25 -19.22 -8.76
C ILE A 497 -1.22 -20.34 -8.99
N VAL A 498 -0.60 -20.88 -7.93
CA VAL A 498 0.42 -21.94 -8.04
C VAL A 498 -0.12 -23.35 -7.83
N ALA A 499 -1.31 -23.50 -7.23
CA ALA A 499 -1.87 -24.81 -6.92
C ALA A 499 -1.93 -25.74 -8.15
N PRO A 500 -1.52 -27.02 -8.03
CA PRO A 500 -1.37 -27.93 -9.16
C PRO A 500 -2.69 -28.18 -9.90
N ILE A 501 -3.76 -28.30 -9.14
CA ILE A 501 -5.13 -28.44 -9.60
C ILE A 501 -5.91 -27.34 -8.89
N LYS A 502 -6.81 -26.67 -9.59
CA LYS A 502 -7.57 -25.54 -9.05
C LYS A 502 -8.84 -26.00 -8.33
N CYS A 503 -9.49 -27.04 -8.86
CA CYS A 503 -10.74 -27.55 -8.32
C CYS A 503 -10.84 -29.08 -8.39
N THR A 504 -11.43 -29.73 -7.39
CA THR A 504 -11.84 -31.15 -7.50
C THR A 504 -13.36 -31.25 -7.44
N VAL A 505 -13.97 -32.04 -8.33
CA VAL A 505 -15.42 -32.28 -8.37
C VAL A 505 -15.74 -33.65 -7.78
N PHE A 506 -16.63 -33.68 -6.81
CA PHE A 506 -17.07 -34.87 -6.08
C PHE A 506 -18.57 -35.10 -6.24
N PRO A 507 -19.01 -36.17 -6.91
CA PRO A 507 -20.37 -36.67 -6.74
C PRO A 507 -20.52 -37.18 -5.29
N LEU A 508 -21.49 -36.67 -4.53
CA LEU A 508 -21.61 -37.00 -3.10
C LEU A 508 -21.81 -38.51 -2.89
N VAL A 509 -22.71 -39.10 -3.68
CA VAL A 509 -22.98 -40.54 -3.74
C VAL A 509 -22.88 -41.02 -5.18
N LYS A 510 -22.59 -42.31 -5.37
CA LYS A 510 -22.62 -42.92 -6.70
C LYS A 510 -24.07 -42.99 -7.19
N ASN A 511 -24.42 -42.06 -8.06
CA ASN A 511 -25.73 -41.93 -8.68
C ASN A 511 -25.51 -41.44 -10.12
N GLN A 512 -26.20 -42.05 -11.10
CA GLN A 512 -26.10 -41.65 -12.50
C GLN A 512 -26.46 -40.17 -12.72
N GLU A 513 -27.38 -39.63 -11.93
CA GLU A 513 -27.76 -38.21 -12.00
C GLU A 513 -26.61 -37.29 -11.59
N PHE A 514 -26.01 -37.53 -10.42
CA PHE A 514 -24.89 -36.72 -9.90
C PHE A 514 -23.61 -36.91 -10.71
N ASP A 515 -23.36 -38.13 -11.19
CA ASP A 515 -22.25 -38.41 -12.12
C ASP A 515 -22.47 -37.70 -13.47
N GLY A 516 -23.72 -37.58 -13.92
CA GLY A 516 -24.10 -36.80 -15.10
C GLY A 516 -23.81 -35.32 -14.91
N ALA A 517 -24.31 -34.72 -13.82
CA ALA A 517 -24.08 -33.32 -13.46
C ALA A 517 -22.58 -33.01 -13.29
N ALA A 518 -21.82 -33.86 -12.60
CA ALA A 518 -20.37 -33.70 -12.43
C ALA A 518 -19.60 -33.71 -13.77
N LYS A 519 -20.04 -34.53 -14.75
CA LYS A 519 -19.44 -34.55 -16.10
C LYS A 519 -19.75 -33.29 -16.90
N VAL A 520 -20.95 -32.73 -16.75
CA VAL A 520 -21.32 -31.45 -17.40
C VAL A 520 -20.46 -30.33 -16.83
N LEU A 521 -20.42 -30.21 -15.49
CA LEU A 521 -19.60 -29.23 -14.80
C LEU A 521 -18.11 -29.34 -15.16
N ALA A 522 -17.57 -30.55 -15.27
CA ALA A 522 -16.18 -30.76 -15.70
C ALA A 522 -15.90 -30.21 -17.11
N LYS A 523 -16.86 -30.34 -18.04
CA LYS A 523 -16.72 -29.75 -19.38
C LYS A 523 -16.70 -28.22 -19.32
N GLU A 524 -17.52 -27.62 -18.47
CA GLU A 524 -17.57 -26.17 -18.29
C GLU A 524 -16.28 -25.64 -17.64
N LEU A 525 -15.77 -26.31 -16.60
CA LEU A 525 -14.47 -25.99 -16.01
C LEU A 525 -13.34 -26.10 -17.04
N THR A 526 -13.37 -27.12 -17.90
CA THR A 526 -12.41 -27.26 -19.01
C THR A 526 -12.50 -26.09 -19.98
N ALA A 527 -13.73 -25.73 -20.40
CA ALA A 527 -13.97 -24.62 -21.33
C ALA A 527 -13.53 -23.27 -20.75
N ALA A 528 -13.60 -23.10 -19.43
CA ALA A 528 -13.10 -21.93 -18.71
C ALA A 528 -11.57 -21.92 -18.50
N GLY A 529 -10.84 -22.97 -18.90
CA GLY A 529 -9.39 -23.09 -18.71
C GLY A 529 -8.97 -23.51 -17.29
N ILE A 530 -9.89 -24.07 -16.50
CA ILE A 530 -9.66 -24.39 -15.08
C ILE A 530 -9.20 -25.85 -14.95
N SER A 531 -7.97 -26.03 -14.44
CA SER A 531 -7.45 -27.36 -14.09
C SER A 531 -8.29 -27.99 -12.97
N HIS A 532 -8.85 -29.18 -13.24
CA HIS A 532 -9.71 -29.88 -12.31
C HIS A 532 -9.58 -31.41 -12.38
N ILE A 533 -10.06 -32.10 -11.34
CA ILE A 533 -10.18 -33.56 -11.28
C ILE A 533 -11.60 -33.95 -10.88
N ILE A 534 -12.13 -35.03 -11.46
CA ILE A 534 -13.35 -35.68 -10.94
C ILE A 534 -12.94 -36.89 -10.11
N ASP A 535 -13.37 -36.96 -8.85
CA ASP A 535 -13.14 -38.11 -7.98
C ASP A 535 -14.48 -38.79 -7.61
N THR A 536 -14.73 -39.89 -8.33
CA THR A 536 -15.90 -40.76 -8.17
C THR A 536 -15.60 -42.00 -7.30
N THR A 537 -14.50 -41.98 -6.53
CA THR A 537 -14.15 -43.10 -5.65
C THR A 537 -15.22 -43.29 -4.58
N GLY A 538 -15.52 -44.55 -4.24
CA GLY A 538 -16.56 -44.91 -3.27
C GLY A 538 -16.17 -44.67 -1.80
N ILE A 539 -15.16 -43.85 -1.52
CA ILE A 539 -14.72 -43.54 -0.16
C ILE A 539 -15.50 -42.34 0.41
N SER A 540 -15.49 -42.17 1.73
CA SER A 540 -16.19 -41.07 2.38
C SER A 540 -15.73 -39.70 1.87
N ILE A 541 -16.64 -38.73 1.80
CA ILE A 541 -16.34 -37.38 1.31
C ILE A 541 -15.21 -36.72 2.12
N GLY A 542 -15.15 -36.95 3.44
CA GLY A 542 -14.06 -36.48 4.28
C GLY A 542 -12.68 -37.01 3.86
N ARG A 543 -12.60 -38.29 3.46
CA ARG A 543 -11.35 -38.88 2.93
C ARG A 543 -10.99 -38.34 1.54
N ARG A 544 -11.99 -38.03 0.71
CA ARG A 544 -11.78 -37.37 -0.59
C ARG A 544 -11.24 -35.95 -0.42
N TYR A 545 -11.81 -35.16 0.50
CA TYR A 545 -11.28 -33.85 0.89
C TYR A 545 -9.85 -33.97 1.41
N ALA A 546 -9.57 -34.90 2.33
CA ALA A 546 -8.22 -35.11 2.86
C ALA A 546 -7.19 -35.39 1.76
N ARG A 547 -7.50 -36.28 0.80
CA ARG A 547 -6.60 -36.60 -0.33
C ARG A 547 -6.31 -35.39 -1.22
N THR A 548 -7.31 -34.52 -1.38
CA THR A 548 -7.30 -33.33 -2.22
C THR A 548 -6.55 -32.18 -1.54
N ASP A 549 -6.79 -31.97 -0.25
CA ASP A 549 -6.07 -31.02 0.60
C ASP A 549 -4.57 -31.39 0.67
N GLU A 550 -4.24 -32.69 0.69
CA GLU A 550 -2.87 -33.22 0.76
C GLU A 550 -2.04 -33.00 -0.51
N ILE A 551 -2.68 -32.70 -1.64
CA ILE A 551 -2.00 -32.23 -2.87
C ILE A 551 -2.21 -30.73 -3.10
N GLY A 552 -2.86 -30.05 -2.16
CA GLY A 552 -3.00 -28.60 -2.11
C GLY A 552 -4.01 -27.99 -3.09
N VAL A 553 -5.03 -28.74 -3.52
CA VAL A 553 -6.12 -28.17 -4.32
C VAL A 553 -6.89 -27.14 -3.46
N PRO A 554 -7.09 -25.90 -3.92
CA PRO A 554 -7.67 -24.84 -3.11
C PRO A 554 -9.20 -24.97 -2.99
N PHE A 555 -9.87 -25.48 -4.02
CA PHE A 555 -11.33 -25.58 -4.05
C PHE A 555 -11.81 -27.00 -4.32
N ALA A 556 -12.92 -27.38 -3.70
CA ALA A 556 -13.59 -28.64 -3.98
C ALA A 556 -15.09 -28.43 -4.15
N VAL A 557 -15.63 -28.88 -5.27
CA VAL A 557 -17.05 -28.83 -5.59
C VAL A 557 -17.70 -30.16 -5.23
N THR A 558 -18.75 -30.16 -4.41
CA THR A 558 -19.54 -31.36 -4.12
C THR A 558 -20.91 -31.27 -4.77
N VAL A 559 -21.21 -32.27 -5.60
CA VAL A 559 -22.47 -32.43 -6.31
C VAL A 559 -23.39 -33.32 -5.49
N ASP A 560 -24.33 -32.69 -4.79
CA ASP A 560 -25.38 -33.34 -3.99
C ASP A 560 -26.80 -33.09 -4.52
N SER A 561 -26.94 -32.25 -5.55
CA SER A 561 -28.17 -31.97 -6.31
C SER A 561 -27.82 -31.76 -7.79
N ALA A 562 -28.83 -31.83 -8.67
CA ALA A 562 -28.69 -31.58 -10.11
C ALA A 562 -28.65 -30.09 -10.48
N THR A 563 -29.11 -29.20 -9.60
CA THR A 563 -29.23 -27.75 -9.89
C THR A 563 -28.29 -26.87 -9.07
N GLU A 564 -27.94 -27.30 -7.86
CA GLU A 564 -27.07 -26.57 -6.95
C GLU A 564 -25.98 -27.50 -6.40
N VAL A 565 -24.80 -26.94 -6.15
CA VAL A 565 -23.66 -27.67 -5.61
C VAL A 565 -23.02 -26.89 -4.47
N THR A 566 -22.15 -27.51 -3.70
CA THR A 566 -21.31 -26.76 -2.74
C THR A 566 -19.91 -26.54 -3.28
N ILE A 567 -19.35 -25.36 -3.03
CA ILE A 567 -17.92 -25.09 -3.19
C ILE A 567 -17.31 -25.03 -1.79
N ARG A 568 -16.27 -25.83 -1.55
CA ARG A 568 -15.48 -25.86 -0.32
C ARG A 568 -14.13 -25.22 -0.55
N GLU A 569 -13.70 -24.33 0.34
CA GLU A 569 -12.33 -23.83 0.37
C GLU A 569 -11.46 -24.68 1.30
N ARG A 570 -10.24 -24.97 0.83
CA ARG A 570 -9.30 -25.89 1.46
C ARG A 570 -9.02 -25.50 2.90
N ASP A 571 -8.48 -24.31 3.15
CA ASP A 571 -7.84 -23.93 4.41
C ASP A 571 -8.83 -23.74 5.55
N SER A 572 -9.89 -22.95 5.32
CA SER A 572 -10.98 -22.71 6.27
C SER A 572 -11.95 -23.88 6.40
N LYS A 573 -12.00 -24.77 5.39
CA LYS A 573 -13.00 -25.84 5.23
C LYS A 573 -14.44 -25.35 5.08
N GLN A 574 -14.66 -24.03 4.97
CA GLN A 574 -15.98 -23.45 4.80
C GLN A 574 -16.56 -23.83 3.45
N GLN A 575 -17.89 -23.84 3.38
CA GLN A 575 -18.64 -24.20 2.18
C GLN A 575 -19.71 -23.17 1.87
N VAL A 576 -19.88 -22.87 0.59
CA VAL A 576 -20.97 -22.05 0.05
C VAL A 576 -21.79 -22.88 -0.94
N ARG A 577 -23.08 -22.58 -1.06
CA ARG A 577 -23.98 -23.19 -2.04
C ARG A 577 -24.08 -22.27 -3.26
N VAL A 578 -23.87 -22.84 -4.45
CA VAL A 578 -23.80 -22.12 -5.72
C VAL A 578 -24.63 -22.88 -6.77
N GLY A 579 -25.34 -22.16 -7.64
CA GLY A 579 -26.00 -22.78 -8.79
C GLY A 579 -24.98 -23.45 -9.70
N ILE A 580 -25.29 -24.63 -10.23
CA ILE A 580 -24.29 -25.43 -10.98
C ILE A 580 -23.68 -24.66 -12.16
N ASP A 581 -24.50 -23.84 -12.84
CA ASP A 581 -24.12 -23.02 -13.99
C ASP A 581 -23.18 -21.85 -13.64
N GLU A 582 -23.12 -21.44 -12.37
CA GLU A 582 -22.25 -20.34 -11.91
C GLU A 582 -20.88 -20.81 -11.42
N VAL A 583 -20.71 -22.11 -11.18
CA VAL A 583 -19.51 -22.68 -10.51
C VAL A 583 -18.24 -22.36 -11.27
N ALA A 584 -18.25 -22.50 -12.61
CA ALA A 584 -17.08 -22.24 -13.42
C ALA A 584 -16.64 -20.76 -13.32
N SER A 585 -17.58 -19.81 -13.29
CA SER A 585 -17.28 -18.38 -13.09
C SER A 585 -16.67 -18.14 -11.72
N VAL A 586 -17.31 -18.66 -10.66
CA VAL A 586 -16.85 -18.46 -9.28
C VAL A 586 -15.45 -19.02 -9.04
N VAL A 587 -15.19 -20.25 -9.52
CA VAL A 587 -13.86 -20.86 -9.40
C VAL A 587 -12.84 -20.06 -10.22
N LYS A 588 -13.21 -19.55 -11.40
CA LYS A 588 -12.33 -18.70 -12.21
C LYS A 588 -11.93 -17.43 -11.46
N GLU A 589 -12.90 -16.67 -10.97
CA GLU A 589 -12.71 -15.42 -10.19
C GLU A 589 -11.74 -15.64 -9.02
N LEU A 590 -11.91 -16.73 -8.28
CA LEU A 590 -11.04 -17.12 -7.17
C LEU A 590 -9.62 -17.50 -7.61
N THR A 591 -9.49 -18.22 -8.73
CA THR A 591 -8.19 -18.70 -9.22
C THR A 591 -7.35 -17.63 -9.90
N GLU A 592 -8.00 -16.66 -10.54
CA GLU A 592 -7.38 -15.50 -11.16
C GLU A 592 -7.10 -14.37 -10.13
N GLY A 593 -7.63 -14.51 -8.92
CA GLY A 593 -7.45 -13.53 -7.84
C GLY A 593 -8.29 -12.26 -8.02
N GLN A 594 -9.36 -12.33 -8.83
CA GLN A 594 -10.36 -11.26 -8.98
C GLN A 594 -11.29 -11.17 -7.76
N SER A 595 -11.43 -12.27 -7.02
CA SER A 595 -12.16 -12.32 -5.76
C SER A 595 -11.42 -13.19 -4.76
N THR A 596 -11.55 -12.87 -3.48
CA THR A 596 -11.06 -13.70 -2.39
C THR A 596 -12.14 -14.69 -1.96
N TRP A 597 -11.74 -15.74 -1.22
CA TRP A 597 -12.72 -16.64 -0.62
C TRP A 597 -13.73 -15.90 0.25
N THR A 598 -13.28 -14.85 0.93
CA THR A 598 -14.16 -14.08 1.80
C THR A 598 -15.23 -13.34 1.00
N ASP A 599 -14.91 -12.82 -0.18
CA ASP A 599 -15.86 -12.16 -1.07
C ASP A 599 -16.91 -13.17 -1.59
N ILE A 600 -16.48 -14.36 -1.99
CA ILE A 600 -17.38 -15.44 -2.42
C ILE A 600 -18.29 -15.91 -1.28
N SER A 601 -17.75 -16.04 -0.06
CA SER A 601 -18.55 -16.39 1.13
C SER A 601 -19.53 -15.30 1.57
N PHE A 602 -19.34 -14.06 1.10
CA PHE A 602 -20.29 -12.97 1.27
C PHE A 602 -21.40 -13.04 0.22
N LYS A 603 -21.04 -13.33 -1.05
CA LYS A 603 -21.95 -13.38 -2.20
C LYS A 603 -22.91 -14.58 -2.17
N TYR A 604 -22.45 -15.74 -1.73
CA TYR A 604 -23.21 -16.99 -1.77
C TYR A 604 -23.60 -17.51 -0.38
N PRO A 605 -24.76 -18.18 -0.22
CA PRO A 605 -25.21 -18.68 1.07
C PRO A 605 -24.29 -19.78 1.62
N SER A 606 -23.93 -19.69 2.90
CA SER A 606 -23.13 -20.71 3.58
C SER A 606 -23.88 -22.04 3.68
N HIS A 607 -23.23 -23.15 3.35
CA HIS A 607 -23.81 -24.48 3.50
C HIS A 607 -23.69 -24.97 4.96
N ILE A 608 -24.82 -25.11 5.65
CA ILE A 608 -24.89 -25.61 7.03
C ILE A 608 -25.24 -27.10 7.00
N GLY A 609 -24.26 -27.96 7.28
CA GLY A 609 -24.51 -29.37 7.56
C GLY A 609 -25.11 -29.59 8.97
N PRO A 610 -25.76 -30.74 9.27
CA PRO A 610 -26.51 -30.95 10.52
C PRO A 610 -25.71 -30.96 11.84
N GLN A 611 -24.41 -30.70 11.88
CA GLN A 611 -23.60 -30.78 13.11
C GLN A 611 -22.30 -29.98 12.94
N GLY A 612 -22.21 -28.80 13.57
CA GLY A 612 -20.98 -28.01 13.61
C GLY A 612 -21.22 -26.57 14.02
N ASP A 613 -21.93 -26.37 15.13
CA ASP A 613 -22.36 -25.06 15.60
C ASP A 613 -21.27 -24.38 16.45
N GLN A 614 -21.29 -23.04 16.43
CA GLN A 614 -20.49 -22.07 17.22
C GLN A 614 -19.08 -21.67 16.74
N ASP A 615 -18.20 -22.55 16.25
CA ASP A 615 -16.82 -22.14 15.87
C ASP A 615 -16.69 -21.42 14.51
N ALA A 616 -17.64 -21.62 13.58
CA ALA A 616 -17.60 -21.03 12.24
C ALA A 616 -17.88 -19.52 12.25
N ALA A 617 -18.72 -19.04 13.17
CA ALA A 617 -19.01 -17.62 13.36
C ALA A 617 -17.80 -16.86 13.94
N TRP A 618 -16.99 -17.51 14.78
CA TRP A 618 -15.73 -16.96 15.29
C TRP A 618 -14.64 -16.86 14.20
N THR A 619 -14.73 -17.66 13.14
CA THR A 619 -13.70 -17.71 12.09
C THR A 619 -13.90 -16.61 11.04
N LEU A 620 -15.14 -16.23 10.73
CA LEU A 620 -15.47 -15.12 9.82
C LEU A 620 -15.00 -13.74 10.35
N PHE A 621 -14.84 -13.58 11.66
CA PHE A 621 -14.33 -12.35 12.30
C PHE A 621 -12.87 -12.43 12.76
N ARG A 622 -12.19 -13.58 12.60
CA ARG A 622 -10.80 -13.77 13.03
C ARG A 622 -9.74 -13.25 12.05
N GLY A 623 -10.13 -12.79 10.86
CA GLY A 623 -9.20 -12.20 9.88
C GLY A 623 -8.46 -10.95 10.37
N SER A 624 -8.81 -10.40 11.54
CA SER A 624 -8.18 -9.22 12.14
C SER A 624 -7.79 -9.40 13.63
N LEU A 625 -7.85 -10.62 14.18
CA LEU A 625 -7.70 -10.86 15.63
C LEU A 625 -6.43 -11.61 16.06
N THR A 626 -5.42 -11.77 15.21
CA THR A 626 -4.10 -12.31 15.61
C THR A 626 -2.95 -11.43 15.16
N ARG A 627 -2.72 -10.33 15.90
CA ARG A 627 -1.38 -9.77 16.13
C ARG A 627 -1.41 -8.95 17.42
N ALA A 628 -0.41 -9.16 18.27
CA ALA A 628 -0.24 -8.75 19.69
C ALA A 628 -1.08 -9.58 20.67
N SER A 629 -0.52 -10.34 21.62
CA SER A 629 0.49 -9.97 22.64
C SER A 629 1.12 -11.27 23.25
N PRO A 630 2.12 -11.28 24.17
CA PRO A 630 2.31 -10.44 25.39
C PRO A 630 3.72 -9.79 25.46
N SER A 631 4.11 -8.80 26.29
CA SER A 631 3.87 -8.48 27.70
C SER A 631 4.44 -7.04 28.03
N PRO A 632 4.43 -6.54 29.29
CA PRO A 632 4.29 -5.11 29.62
C PRO A 632 5.59 -4.32 29.78
N SER A 633 5.67 -3.12 29.20
CA SER A 633 6.43 -2.00 29.79
C SER A 633 6.04 -0.66 29.17
N SER A 634 5.93 0.32 30.06
CA SER A 634 5.82 1.77 29.92
C SER A 634 6.33 2.40 28.62
N GLU A 635 5.49 3.18 27.94
CA GLU A 635 5.50 4.66 27.97
C GLU A 635 4.51 5.24 26.95
N TRP A 636 3.65 6.13 27.44
CA TRP A 636 2.68 6.92 26.70
C TRP A 636 3.35 8.06 25.93
N ARG A 637 3.13 8.21 24.61
CA ARG A 637 3.09 9.50 23.89
C ARG A 637 2.25 9.45 22.59
N GLY A 638 1.19 10.27 22.53
CA GLY A 638 0.67 10.93 21.31
C GLY A 638 -0.35 10.18 20.42
N PRO A 639 -1.48 10.79 19.99
CA PRO A 639 -2.69 10.06 19.61
C PRO A 639 -2.79 9.75 18.11
N CYS A 640 -2.91 8.46 17.78
CA CYS A 640 -3.37 7.96 16.49
C CYS A 640 -4.80 7.44 16.69
N ALA A 641 -5.80 8.23 16.25
CA ALA A 641 -7.22 7.99 16.54
C ALA A 641 -7.86 6.83 15.76
N THR A 642 -7.18 6.21 14.79
CA THR A 642 -7.77 5.18 13.94
C THR A 642 -7.61 3.76 14.48
N ALA A 643 -6.55 3.47 15.25
CA ALA A 643 -6.30 2.12 15.80
C ALA A 643 -7.06 1.82 17.11
N THR A 644 -7.36 2.85 17.90
CA THR A 644 -8.11 2.72 19.16
C THR A 644 -9.61 2.61 18.93
N ALA A 645 -10.17 3.31 17.95
CA ALA A 645 -11.60 3.29 17.60
C ALA A 645 -12.10 1.88 17.25
N THR A 646 -11.37 1.16 16.39
CA THR A 646 -11.74 -0.22 15.99
C THR A 646 -11.70 -1.21 17.16
N SER A 647 -10.79 -1.00 18.11
CA SER A 647 -10.68 -1.85 19.31
C SER A 647 -11.87 -1.67 20.25
N THR A 648 -12.38 -0.43 20.35
CA THR A 648 -13.53 -0.06 21.17
C THR A 648 -14.85 -0.51 20.54
N SER A 649 -15.06 -0.30 19.23
CA SER A 649 -16.26 -0.80 18.54
C SER A 649 -16.38 -2.32 18.62
N ARG A 650 -15.25 -3.04 18.52
CA ARG A 650 -15.19 -4.50 18.72
C ARG A 650 -15.41 -4.95 20.16
N ARG A 651 -15.12 -4.10 21.16
CA ARG A 651 -15.45 -4.36 22.56
C ARG A 651 -16.97 -4.20 22.77
N CYS A 652 -17.54 -3.11 22.29
CA CYS A 652 -18.98 -2.85 22.37
C CYS A 652 -19.81 -3.93 21.66
N LEU A 653 -19.37 -4.42 20.50
CA LEU A 653 -20.03 -5.57 19.85
C LEU A 653 -20.02 -6.82 20.75
N ARG A 654 -18.92 -7.10 21.45
CA ARG A 654 -18.83 -8.24 22.37
C ARG A 654 -19.76 -8.07 23.57
N ASP A 655 -19.82 -6.87 24.13
CA ASP A 655 -20.68 -6.55 25.27
C ASP A 655 -22.17 -6.66 24.89
N LEU A 656 -22.54 -6.14 23.71
CA LEU A 656 -23.88 -6.25 23.14
C LEU A 656 -24.31 -7.72 22.94
N LEU A 657 -23.39 -8.57 22.47
CA LEU A 657 -23.62 -10.01 22.31
C LEU A 657 -23.76 -10.73 23.66
N ALA A 658 -23.03 -10.26 24.69
CA ALA A 658 -23.12 -10.82 26.04
C ALA A 658 -24.48 -10.56 26.71
N ARG A 659 -25.26 -9.57 26.23
CA ARG A 659 -26.65 -9.33 26.68
C ARG A 659 -27.61 -10.46 26.33
N GLY A 660 -27.24 -11.38 25.43
CA GLY A 660 -27.92 -12.67 25.25
C GLY A 660 -29.22 -12.67 24.44
N HIS A 661 -29.65 -11.52 23.89
CA HIS A 661 -30.91 -11.43 23.14
C HIS A 661 -30.82 -11.96 21.69
N ALA A 662 -29.67 -11.84 21.02
CA ALA A 662 -29.48 -12.38 19.67
C ALA A 662 -28.00 -12.68 19.36
N PRO A 663 -27.71 -13.71 18.54
CA PRO A 663 -26.35 -14.02 18.13
C PRO A 663 -25.80 -13.03 17.10
N LEU A 664 -24.47 -12.97 16.95
CA LEU A 664 -23.78 -12.12 15.96
C LEU A 664 -24.31 -12.29 14.54
N ALA A 665 -24.70 -13.52 14.18
CA ALA A 665 -25.30 -13.82 12.89
C ALA A 665 -26.57 -13.00 12.61
N SER A 666 -27.35 -12.64 13.63
CA SER A 666 -28.55 -11.80 13.47
C SER A 666 -28.20 -10.37 13.11
N TYR A 667 -27.18 -9.78 13.76
CA TYR A 667 -26.69 -8.44 13.44
C TYR A 667 -26.01 -8.39 12.08
N ALA A 668 -25.16 -9.37 11.76
CA ALA A 668 -24.48 -9.45 10.47
C ALA A 668 -25.47 -9.61 9.30
N ARG A 669 -26.53 -10.43 9.46
CA ARG A 669 -27.61 -10.54 8.46
C ARG A 669 -28.36 -9.22 8.29
N ALA A 670 -28.66 -8.54 9.40
CA ALA A 670 -29.33 -7.24 9.35
C ALA A 670 -28.46 -6.19 8.64
N ALA A 671 -27.16 -6.11 8.95
CA ALA A 671 -26.22 -5.20 8.28
C ALA A 671 -26.19 -5.43 6.76
N ARG A 672 -26.06 -6.69 6.32
CA ARG A 672 -26.08 -7.06 4.89
C ARG A 672 -27.39 -6.71 4.20
N ALA A 673 -28.53 -6.97 4.85
CA ALA A 673 -29.84 -6.68 4.27
C ALA A 673 -30.10 -5.16 4.14
N LEU A 674 -29.54 -4.37 5.05
CA LEU A 674 -29.67 -2.92 5.08
C LEU A 674 -28.65 -2.20 4.17
N GLU A 675 -27.54 -2.85 3.82
CA GLU A 675 -26.43 -2.27 3.05
C GLU A 675 -26.88 -1.53 1.79
N PRO A 676 -27.69 -2.09 0.87
CA PRO A 676 -28.04 -1.38 -0.36
C PRO A 676 -28.89 -0.14 -0.09
N ALA A 677 -29.76 -0.19 0.93
CA ALA A 677 -30.60 0.93 1.31
C ALA A 677 -29.81 2.02 2.05
N ALA A 678 -28.84 1.63 2.88
CA ALA A 678 -27.96 2.53 3.61
C ALA A 678 -27.01 3.26 2.65
N ARG A 679 -26.44 2.53 1.69
CA ARG A 679 -25.55 3.09 0.67
C ARG A 679 -26.21 4.21 -0.13
N ARG A 680 -27.46 4.02 -0.56
CA ARG A 680 -28.24 5.04 -1.28
C ARG A 680 -28.56 6.31 -0.47
N ARG A 681 -28.26 6.34 0.83
CA ARG A 681 -28.46 7.52 1.68
C ARG A 681 -27.22 8.42 1.77
N TYR A 682 -26.08 7.99 1.21
CA TYR A 682 -24.87 8.81 1.12
C TYR A 682 -24.83 9.54 -0.22
N ALA A 683 -24.43 10.82 -0.20
CA ALA A 683 -24.40 11.67 -1.39
C ALA A 683 -23.20 11.37 -2.31
N GLU A 684 -22.09 10.87 -1.75
CA GLU A 684 -20.90 10.50 -2.50
C GLU A 684 -20.98 9.04 -3.00
N PRO A 685 -20.45 8.75 -4.21
CA PRO A 685 -20.35 7.38 -4.70
C PRO A 685 -19.40 6.59 -3.80
N THR A 686 -19.95 5.73 -2.95
CA THR A 686 -19.18 4.86 -2.05
C THR A 686 -18.69 3.58 -2.75
N ASP A 687 -19.11 3.36 -4.01
CA ASP A 687 -18.79 2.17 -4.80
C ASP A 687 -17.30 2.08 -5.17
N ASP A 688 -16.63 3.22 -5.32
CA ASP A 688 -15.20 3.30 -5.63
C ASP A 688 -14.31 3.24 -4.38
N LEU A 689 -14.87 3.44 -3.18
CA LEU A 689 -14.13 3.58 -1.92
C LEU A 689 -14.28 2.36 -0.99
N LEU A 690 -15.47 1.75 -0.94
CA LEU A 690 -15.76 0.64 -0.03
C LEU A 690 -16.58 -0.44 -0.75
N THR A 691 -16.07 -1.67 -0.71
CA THR A 691 -16.81 -2.83 -1.21
C THR A 691 -18.13 -2.99 -0.44
N PRO A 692 -19.16 -3.66 -0.99
CA PRO A 692 -20.40 -3.95 -0.25
C PRO A 692 -20.15 -4.65 1.09
N ARG A 693 -19.08 -5.44 1.18
CA ARG A 693 -18.65 -6.10 2.41
C ARG A 693 -18.09 -5.10 3.42
N ASP A 694 -17.15 -4.26 3.02
CA ASP A 694 -16.50 -3.30 3.94
C ASP A 694 -17.53 -2.31 4.48
N PHE A 695 -18.47 -1.89 3.63
CA PHE A 695 -19.58 -1.03 4.05
C PHE A 695 -20.53 -1.74 5.03
N ALA A 696 -20.89 -3.00 4.79
CA ALA A 696 -21.70 -3.77 5.74
C ALA A 696 -20.97 -4.02 7.07
N GLU A 697 -19.64 -4.17 7.05
CA GLU A 697 -18.82 -4.30 8.27
C GLU A 697 -18.77 -3.00 9.07
N MET A 698 -18.61 -1.86 8.40
CA MET A 698 -18.72 -0.53 9.01
C MET A 698 -20.10 -0.34 9.66
N LEU A 699 -21.20 -0.61 8.92
CA LEU A 699 -22.55 -0.53 9.47
C LEU A 699 -22.71 -1.39 10.72
N LEU A 700 -22.14 -2.61 10.72
CA LEU A 700 -22.19 -3.53 11.84
C LEU A 700 -21.43 -3.01 13.06
N LEU A 701 -20.16 -2.66 12.88
CA LEU A 701 -19.29 -2.26 14.00
C LEU A 701 -19.74 -0.95 14.62
N ASP A 702 -20.03 0.05 13.78
CA ASP A 702 -20.38 1.39 14.26
C ASP A 702 -21.82 1.42 14.77
N GLY A 703 -22.74 0.71 14.11
CA GLY A 703 -24.10 0.57 14.59
C GLY A 703 -24.18 -0.14 15.95
N CYS A 704 -23.44 -1.24 16.12
CA CYS A 704 -23.39 -1.95 17.41
C CYS A 704 -22.67 -1.15 18.49
N PHE A 705 -21.63 -0.39 18.13
CA PHE A 705 -20.95 0.52 19.06
C PHE A 705 -21.94 1.55 19.62
N ILE A 706 -22.66 2.26 18.75
CA ILE A 706 -23.62 3.30 19.14
C ILE A 706 -24.74 2.73 20.01
N VAL A 707 -25.31 1.58 19.62
CA VAL A 707 -26.39 0.94 20.38
C VAL A 707 -25.93 0.51 21.77
N GLU A 708 -24.77 -0.15 21.88
CA GLU A 708 -24.24 -0.57 23.19
C GLU A 708 -23.85 0.62 24.06
N PHE A 709 -23.29 1.67 23.46
CA PHE A 709 -22.94 2.90 24.16
C PHE A 709 -24.16 3.53 24.84
N PHE A 710 -25.28 3.62 24.13
CA PHE A 710 -26.53 4.12 24.70
C PHE A 710 -27.08 3.20 25.80
N LEU A 711 -27.11 1.89 25.57
CA LEU A 711 -27.61 0.94 26.56
C LEU A 711 -26.80 0.97 27.87
N LYS A 712 -25.47 1.08 27.79
CA LYS A 712 -24.62 1.15 28.99
C LYS A 712 -24.89 2.36 29.87
N GLY A 713 -25.13 3.54 29.29
CA GLY A 713 -25.47 4.71 30.10
C GLY A 713 -26.90 4.70 30.60
N GLU A 714 -27.82 3.96 29.97
CA GLU A 714 -29.13 3.68 30.55
C GLU A 714 -29.04 2.79 31.79
N ASP A 715 -28.22 1.74 31.69
CA ASP A 715 -28.00 0.75 32.76
C ASP A 715 -27.20 1.31 33.95
N GLY A 716 -26.55 2.47 33.78
CA GLY A 716 -25.62 3.02 34.78
C GLY A 716 -24.39 2.13 35.00
N ALA A 717 -23.99 1.36 33.98
CA ALA A 717 -22.89 0.43 34.07
C ALA A 717 -21.54 1.19 34.13
N ALA A 718 -20.66 0.79 35.05
CA ALA A 718 -19.31 1.34 35.13
C ALA A 718 -18.52 0.99 33.84
N ASP A 719 -18.19 2.02 33.05
CA ASP A 719 -17.40 1.90 31.82
C ASP A 719 -16.46 3.10 31.71
N ALA A 720 -15.18 2.83 31.44
CA ALA A 720 -14.16 3.87 31.36
C ALA A 720 -14.45 4.97 30.32
N LEU A 721 -15.26 4.70 29.28
CA LEU A 721 -15.71 5.71 28.32
C LEU A 721 -16.85 6.60 28.86
N ILE A 722 -17.71 6.05 29.73
CA ILE A 722 -18.87 6.76 30.30
C ILE A 722 -18.45 7.52 31.56
N ASP A 723 -17.59 6.92 32.38
CA ASP A 723 -17.13 7.46 33.66
C ASP A 723 -16.11 8.60 33.49
N ALA A 724 -15.50 8.74 32.31
CA ALA A 724 -14.55 9.78 31.99
C ALA A 724 -15.21 10.97 31.28
N ALA A 725 -15.39 12.08 31.98
CA ALA A 725 -16.04 13.29 31.45
C ALA A 725 -15.40 13.82 30.15
N TRP A 726 -14.07 13.70 29.99
CA TRP A 726 -13.36 14.10 28.77
C TRP A 726 -13.61 13.14 27.58
N ALA A 727 -13.79 11.85 27.84
CA ALA A 727 -14.03 10.85 26.79
C ALA A 727 -15.46 10.99 26.23
N MET A 728 -16.43 11.26 27.10
CA MET A 728 -17.80 11.55 26.72
C MET A 728 -17.89 12.74 25.76
N HIS A 729 -17.17 13.83 26.02
CA HIS A 729 -17.15 15.01 25.14
C HIS A 729 -16.64 14.69 23.73
N ASN A 730 -15.60 13.86 23.62
CA ASN A 730 -15.05 13.43 22.33
C ASN A 730 -16.02 12.51 21.58
N VAL A 731 -16.64 11.54 22.28
CA VAL A 731 -17.64 10.65 21.68
C VAL A 731 -18.83 11.45 21.17
N TYR A 732 -19.31 12.44 21.92
CA TYR A 732 -20.38 13.33 21.46
C TYR A 732 -19.99 14.09 20.20
N SER A 733 -18.78 14.68 20.18
CA SER A 733 -18.30 15.42 19.01
C SER A 733 -18.24 14.52 17.78
N ASP A 734 -17.74 13.29 17.91
CA ASP A 734 -17.63 12.33 16.82
C ASP A 734 -18.98 11.82 16.32
N LEU A 735 -19.95 11.54 17.22
CA LEU A 735 -21.28 11.03 16.87
C LEU A 735 -22.12 12.01 16.05
N PHE A 736 -21.81 13.31 16.11
CA PHE A 736 -22.54 14.36 15.42
C PHE A 736 -21.77 14.99 14.26
N LEU A 737 -20.57 14.50 13.94
CA LEU A 737 -19.88 14.84 12.69
C LEU A 737 -20.70 14.35 11.50
N LEU A 738 -20.92 15.22 10.51
CA LEU A 738 -21.73 14.90 9.32
C LEU A 738 -21.17 13.70 8.55
N GLU A 739 -19.84 13.58 8.48
CA GLU A 739 -19.12 12.47 7.85
C GLU A 739 -19.29 11.12 8.57
N ASN A 740 -19.59 11.13 9.87
CA ASN A 740 -19.73 9.92 10.70
C ASN A 740 -21.19 9.49 10.90
N GLN A 741 -22.13 10.07 10.16
CA GLN A 741 -23.56 9.76 10.33
C GLN A 741 -23.92 8.39 9.73
N LEU A 742 -24.52 7.53 10.56
CA LEU A 742 -25.20 6.32 10.11
C LEU A 742 -26.69 6.56 9.86
N PRO A 743 -27.30 5.93 8.83
CA PRO A 743 -28.74 5.98 8.65
C PRO A 743 -29.47 5.41 9.88
N PHE A 744 -30.43 6.17 10.41
CA PHE A 744 -31.08 5.89 11.68
C PHE A 744 -31.80 4.53 11.71
N PHE A 745 -32.34 4.09 10.58
CA PHE A 745 -32.99 2.78 10.48
C PHE A 745 -32.03 1.61 10.75
N VAL A 746 -30.71 1.80 10.59
CA VAL A 746 -29.68 0.81 10.98
C VAL A 746 -29.63 0.70 12.50
N LEU A 747 -29.57 1.84 13.19
CA LEU A 747 -29.58 1.91 14.65
C LEU A 747 -30.87 1.36 15.24
N GLU A 748 -32.02 1.71 14.65
CA GLU A 748 -33.33 1.19 15.04
C GLU A 748 -33.36 -0.34 14.95
N ARG A 749 -32.88 -0.90 13.84
CA ARG A 749 -32.87 -2.35 13.63
C ARG A 749 -31.96 -3.05 14.63
N PHE A 750 -30.77 -2.53 14.87
CA PHE A 750 -29.82 -3.14 15.80
C PHE A 750 -30.28 -3.00 17.26
N TYR A 751 -30.87 -1.86 17.63
CA TYR A 751 -31.46 -1.67 18.94
C TYR A 751 -32.59 -2.66 19.20
N ALA A 752 -33.47 -2.87 18.23
CA ALA A 752 -34.55 -3.86 18.34
C ALA A 752 -34.01 -5.28 18.51
N ILE A 753 -32.92 -5.64 17.81
CA ILE A 753 -32.24 -6.94 17.99
C ILE A 753 -31.63 -7.04 19.40
N ALA A 754 -30.99 -5.97 19.89
CA ALA A 754 -30.31 -5.93 21.18
C ALA A 754 -31.23 -5.99 22.39
N THR A 755 -32.45 -5.49 22.26
CA THR A 755 -33.40 -5.36 23.37
C THR A 755 -34.54 -6.37 23.33
N GLY A 756 -34.51 -7.31 22.39
CA GLY A 756 -35.59 -8.29 22.21
C GLY A 756 -36.89 -7.68 21.68
N GLY A 757 -36.80 -6.58 20.93
CA GLY A 757 -37.94 -5.95 20.26
C GLY A 757 -38.46 -4.67 20.91
N ARG A 758 -37.71 -3.98 21.77
CA ARG A 758 -38.09 -2.61 22.16
C ARG A 758 -38.01 -1.71 20.93
N GLY A 759 -39.10 -0.99 20.66
CA GLY A 759 -39.31 -0.26 19.41
C GLY A 759 -38.61 1.10 19.36
N ARG A 760 -38.64 1.70 18.15
CA ARG A 760 -38.12 3.03 17.80
C ARG A 760 -38.41 4.10 18.84
N ASP A 761 -39.63 4.12 19.38
CA ASP A 761 -40.05 5.14 20.33
C ASP A 761 -39.19 5.13 21.59
N HIS A 762 -38.82 3.96 22.12
CA HIS A 762 -38.01 3.86 23.33
C HIS A 762 -36.56 4.32 23.10
N LEU A 763 -35.96 3.95 21.96
CA LEU A 763 -34.64 4.45 21.55
C LEU A 763 -34.62 5.99 21.48
N VAL A 764 -35.67 6.59 20.91
CA VAL A 764 -35.78 8.04 20.74
C VAL A 764 -36.09 8.74 22.06
N THR A 765 -37.08 8.29 22.84
CA THR A 765 -37.57 9.00 24.02
C THR A 765 -36.79 8.73 25.29
N SER A 766 -36.15 7.56 25.42
CA SER A 766 -35.52 7.13 26.69
C SER A 766 -34.00 7.20 26.66
N LEU A 767 -33.38 6.94 25.50
CA LEU A 767 -31.93 6.95 25.34
C LEU A 767 -31.44 8.29 24.79
N LEU A 768 -31.96 8.72 23.65
CA LEU A 768 -31.48 9.94 23.02
C LEU A 768 -31.82 11.18 23.86
N ALA A 769 -32.99 11.25 24.50
CA ALA A 769 -33.30 12.36 25.40
C ALA A 769 -32.24 12.55 26.51
N LYS A 770 -31.76 11.47 27.16
CA LYS A 770 -30.72 11.57 28.21
C LYS A 770 -29.37 12.07 27.68
N TYR A 771 -29.04 11.74 26.44
CA TYR A 771 -27.75 12.07 25.83
C TYR A 771 -27.77 13.41 25.07
N LEU A 772 -28.94 13.87 24.61
CA LEU A 772 -29.09 15.14 23.90
C LEU A 772 -29.32 16.34 24.85
N THR A 773 -29.90 16.13 26.03
CA THR A 773 -30.23 17.21 26.98
C THR A 773 -29.05 17.54 27.91
N VAL A 774 -28.08 18.31 27.44
CA VAL A 774 -27.01 18.79 28.34
C VAL A 774 -27.44 20.05 29.11
N GLU A 775 -28.35 20.90 28.59
CA GLU A 775 -28.54 22.24 29.19
C GLU A 775 -30.00 22.75 29.34
N THR A 776 -31.02 22.13 28.75
CA THR A 776 -32.43 22.50 29.04
C THR A 776 -33.39 21.30 28.96
N PRO A 777 -34.25 21.07 29.96
CA PRO A 777 -35.27 20.03 29.89
C PRO A 777 -36.38 20.46 28.91
N GLN A 778 -36.43 19.81 27.74
CA GLN A 778 -37.57 19.88 26.82
C GLN A 778 -38.22 18.49 26.71
N ASP A 779 -39.51 18.46 26.37
CA ASP A 779 -40.26 17.21 26.19
C ASP A 779 -39.70 16.41 24.99
N ALA A 780 -39.50 15.10 25.15
CA ALA A 780 -39.02 14.24 24.08
C ALA A 780 -39.98 14.20 22.86
N ALA A 781 -41.24 14.59 23.04
CA ALA A 781 -42.21 14.74 21.97
C ALA A 781 -41.89 15.91 21.02
N THR A 782 -41.28 17.00 21.50
CA THR A 782 -40.97 18.19 20.68
C THR A 782 -39.67 18.04 19.89
N ALA A 783 -38.87 17.00 20.16
CA ALA A 783 -37.61 16.70 19.48
C ALA A 783 -37.78 15.98 18.12
N ARG A 784 -39.01 15.57 17.79
CA ARG A 784 -39.28 14.76 16.59
C ARG A 784 -39.49 15.66 15.37
N PRO A 785 -38.96 15.28 14.20
CA PRO A 785 -39.33 15.91 12.93
C PRO A 785 -40.86 15.88 12.72
N PRO A 786 -41.48 16.92 12.16
CA PRO A 786 -42.93 16.99 11.95
C PRO A 786 -43.51 15.86 11.08
N ASP A 787 -42.71 15.35 10.14
CA ASP A 787 -43.06 14.23 9.26
C ASP A 787 -42.85 12.85 9.92
N GLY A 788 -42.26 12.81 11.11
CA GLY A 788 -41.92 11.60 11.82
C GLY A 788 -40.80 10.77 11.19
N GLU A 789 -40.06 11.24 10.16
CA GLU A 789 -38.92 10.53 9.58
C GLU A 789 -37.61 10.95 10.25
N ILE A 790 -36.87 9.99 10.85
CA ILE A 790 -35.53 10.25 11.39
C ILE A 790 -34.51 9.66 10.43
N LEU A 791 -33.56 10.48 9.98
CA LEU A 791 -32.60 10.10 8.94
C LEU A 791 -31.30 9.59 9.53
N HIS A 792 -30.77 10.31 10.52
CA HIS A 792 -29.56 9.98 11.28
C HIS A 792 -29.57 10.78 12.60
N LEU A 793 -28.58 10.59 13.46
CA LEU A 793 -28.54 11.20 14.80
C LEU A 793 -28.49 12.73 14.75
N LEU A 794 -27.65 13.31 13.88
CA LEU A 794 -27.57 14.77 13.70
C LEU A 794 -28.89 15.38 13.19
N HIS A 795 -29.67 14.68 12.34
CA HIS A 795 -30.99 15.15 11.91
C HIS A 795 -31.97 15.24 13.09
N LEU A 796 -31.95 14.24 13.98
CA LEU A 796 -32.75 14.27 15.19
C LEU A 796 -32.31 15.39 16.13
N TYR A 797 -30.99 15.57 16.31
CA TYR A 797 -30.44 16.63 17.14
C TYR A 797 -30.76 18.03 16.58
N TYR A 798 -30.76 18.21 15.25
CA TYR A 798 -31.15 19.46 14.61
C TYR A 798 -32.57 19.90 14.99
N HIS A 799 -33.54 18.98 14.96
CA HIS A 799 -34.92 19.29 15.35
C HIS A 799 -35.11 19.50 16.86
N TRP A 800 -34.25 18.88 17.68
CA TRP A 800 -34.18 19.20 19.11
C TRP A 800 -33.56 20.58 19.37
N PHE A 801 -32.48 20.92 18.65
CA PHE A 801 -31.77 22.20 18.76
C PHE A 801 -32.61 23.37 18.23
N LEU A 802 -33.42 23.12 17.20
CA LEU A 802 -34.30 24.09 16.53
C LEU A 802 -35.72 23.53 16.45
N PRO A 803 -36.50 23.60 17.54
CA PRO A 803 -37.85 23.07 17.53
C PRO A 803 -38.74 23.80 16.49
N PRO A 804 -39.75 23.11 15.95
CA PRO A 804 -40.79 23.73 15.12
C PRO A 804 -41.43 24.92 15.85
N GLN A 805 -41.85 25.97 15.13
CA GLN A 805 -42.68 27.00 15.75
C GLN A 805 -44.10 26.47 15.93
N ASP A 806 -44.77 26.85 17.03
CA ASP A 806 -46.18 26.49 17.27
C ASP A 806 -47.03 26.89 16.06
N GLU A 807 -47.90 25.98 15.60
CA GLU A 807 -48.78 26.07 14.43
C GLU A 807 -49.89 27.16 14.53
N ASP A 808 -49.68 28.25 15.24
CA ASP A 808 -50.64 29.38 15.27
C ASP A 808 -50.50 30.32 14.06
N ALA A 809 -49.54 30.07 13.16
CA ALA A 809 -49.51 30.66 11.83
C ALA A 809 -49.98 29.61 10.81
N ALA A 810 -51.30 29.50 10.65
CA ALA A 810 -51.96 28.57 9.74
C ALA A 810 -51.35 28.58 8.32
N VAL A 811 -50.61 27.53 7.99
CA VAL A 811 -50.42 27.12 6.59
C VAL A 811 -51.65 26.28 6.23
N PRO A 812 -52.46 26.66 5.22
CA PRO A 812 -53.60 25.84 4.83
C PRO A 812 -53.09 24.52 4.21
N PRO A 813 -53.82 23.41 4.37
CA PRO A 813 -53.38 22.11 3.88
C PRO A 813 -53.23 22.12 2.37
N ALA A 814 -52.25 21.35 1.89
CA ALA A 814 -51.91 21.17 0.48
C ALA A 814 -53.14 20.73 -0.34
N GLY A 815 -53.78 21.71 -0.96
CA GLY A 815 -55.00 21.53 -1.75
C GLY A 815 -55.51 22.84 -2.33
N GLY A 816 -54.89 23.28 -3.43
CA GLY A 816 -55.47 24.22 -4.42
C GLY A 816 -55.37 25.71 -4.11
N ASP A 817 -54.52 26.43 -4.86
CA ASP A 817 -54.97 27.45 -5.81
C ASP A 817 -53.81 27.81 -6.76
N SER A 818 -53.90 27.46 -8.05
CA SER A 818 -52.85 27.74 -9.04
C SER A 818 -52.61 29.25 -9.26
N ASN A 819 -53.54 30.10 -8.80
CA ASN A 819 -53.38 31.55 -8.86
C ASN A 819 -52.40 32.12 -7.82
N LYS A 820 -52.23 31.47 -6.66
CA LYS A 820 -51.30 31.97 -5.62
C LYS A 820 -49.84 31.77 -5.99
N ILE A 821 -49.54 30.63 -6.63
CA ILE A 821 -48.19 30.33 -7.13
C ILE A 821 -47.82 31.30 -8.27
N ALA A 822 -48.78 31.68 -9.11
CA ALA A 822 -48.58 32.68 -10.15
C ALA A 822 -48.35 34.10 -9.59
N GLU A 823 -49.09 34.51 -8.56
CA GLU A 823 -48.87 35.80 -7.87
C GLU A 823 -47.51 35.83 -7.13
N GLU A 824 -47.08 34.71 -6.55
CA GLU A 824 -45.77 34.59 -5.87
C GLU A 824 -44.59 34.54 -6.87
N GLU A 825 -44.74 33.85 -8.02
CA GLU A 825 -43.77 33.89 -9.12
C GLU A 825 -43.69 35.27 -9.78
N GLU A 826 -44.81 35.98 -9.93
CA GLU A 826 -44.83 37.33 -10.50
C GLU A 826 -44.16 38.34 -9.54
N ALA A 827 -44.42 38.27 -8.24
CA ALA A 827 -43.73 39.07 -7.22
C ALA A 827 -42.22 38.76 -7.14
N PHE A 828 -41.83 37.50 -7.31
CA PHE A 828 -40.42 37.09 -7.35
C PHE A 828 -39.70 37.60 -8.61
N ASN A 829 -40.37 37.54 -9.77
CA ASN A 829 -39.84 38.07 -11.03
C ASN A 829 -39.77 39.61 -11.02
N GLU A 830 -40.74 40.28 -10.40
CA GLU A 830 -40.74 41.73 -10.19
C GLU A 830 -39.61 42.17 -9.24
N TRP A 831 -39.27 41.35 -8.24
CA TRP A 831 -38.09 41.53 -7.38
C TRP A 831 -36.77 41.32 -8.13
N LEU A 832 -36.68 40.29 -8.98
CA LEU A 832 -35.53 40.05 -9.86
C LEU A 832 -35.32 41.17 -10.90
N ALA A 833 -36.37 41.88 -11.30
CA ALA A 833 -36.27 43.00 -12.23
C ALA A 833 -35.63 44.27 -11.62
N LYS A 834 -35.49 44.35 -10.29
CA LYS A 834 -34.84 45.49 -9.62
C LYS A 834 -33.32 45.46 -9.83
N PRO A 835 -32.68 46.62 -10.06
CA PRO A 835 -31.24 46.70 -10.27
C PRO A 835 -30.48 46.24 -9.01
N MET A 836 -29.28 45.67 -9.21
CA MET A 836 -28.56 44.89 -8.18
C MET A 836 -28.26 45.69 -6.90
N ASP A 837 -28.15 47.00 -7.01
CA ASP A 837 -27.96 47.98 -5.94
C ASP A 837 -29.22 48.24 -5.10
N GLU A 838 -30.42 48.00 -5.65
CA GLU A 838 -31.70 48.05 -4.92
C GLU A 838 -32.13 46.68 -4.36
N ARG A 839 -31.44 45.59 -4.73
CA ARG A 839 -31.55 44.29 -4.07
C ARG A 839 -30.84 44.37 -2.72
N LEU A 840 -31.53 44.97 -1.75
CA LEU A 840 -31.09 45.30 -0.39
C LEU A 840 -30.11 44.27 0.20
N PRO A 841 -28.93 44.68 0.74
CA PRO A 841 -28.02 43.74 1.36
C PRO A 841 -28.69 43.01 2.54
N TRP A 842 -28.58 41.68 2.54
CA TRP A 842 -29.07 40.76 3.57
C TRP A 842 -28.28 40.85 4.91
N VAL A 843 -27.68 42.00 5.18
CA VAL A 843 -26.71 42.27 6.24
C VAL A 843 -27.22 43.46 7.05
N LEU A 844 -27.19 43.35 8.38
CA LEU A 844 -27.45 44.48 9.28
C LEU A 844 -26.19 45.35 9.43
N PRO A 845 -26.32 46.65 9.72
CA PRO A 845 -25.19 47.44 10.19
C PRO A 845 -24.55 46.83 11.46
N SER A 846 -23.30 47.17 11.74
CA SER A 846 -22.57 46.67 12.91
C SER A 846 -23.25 47.07 14.23
N ALA A 847 -22.94 46.41 15.35
CA ALA A 847 -23.53 46.75 16.64
C ALA A 847 -23.25 48.21 17.03
N SER A 848 -22.05 48.72 16.76
CA SER A 848 -21.68 50.12 16.96
C SER A 848 -22.51 51.07 16.10
N GLU A 849 -22.70 50.75 14.82
CA GLU A 849 -23.50 51.57 13.90
C GLU A 849 -24.98 51.59 14.29
N LEU A 850 -25.50 50.45 14.75
CA LEU A 850 -26.85 50.31 15.26
C LEU A 850 -27.04 51.07 16.59
N GLU A 851 -26.08 51.01 17.51
CA GLU A 851 -26.10 51.78 18.75
C GLU A 851 -26.05 53.31 18.47
N ASP A 852 -25.18 53.73 17.54
CA ASP A 852 -25.07 55.12 17.08
C ASP A 852 -26.37 55.60 16.37
N ALA A 853 -27.15 54.68 15.79
CA ALA A 853 -28.48 54.93 15.21
C ALA A 853 -29.64 54.87 16.22
N GLY A 854 -29.36 54.54 17.49
CA GLY A 854 -30.33 54.51 18.59
C GLY A 854 -30.97 53.16 18.86
N VAL A 855 -30.43 52.07 18.31
CA VAL A 855 -30.85 50.70 18.65
C VAL A 855 -30.13 50.24 19.92
N THR A 856 -30.87 49.63 20.83
CA THR A 856 -30.30 49.08 22.08
C THR A 856 -30.29 47.56 22.03
N PHE A 857 -29.14 46.95 22.31
CA PHE A 857 -28.99 45.51 22.39
C PHE A 857 -29.35 44.98 23.79
N ARG A 858 -29.95 43.79 23.87
CA ARG A 858 -30.25 43.14 25.14
C ARG A 858 -30.26 41.61 25.01
N ALA A 859 -29.73 40.92 26.02
CA ALA A 859 -29.88 39.48 26.16
C ALA A 859 -31.34 39.09 26.39
N LYS A 860 -31.85 38.13 25.60
CA LYS A 860 -33.20 37.58 25.79
C LYS A 860 -33.23 36.70 27.04
N LYS A 861 -34.14 37.00 27.98
CA LYS A 861 -34.19 36.32 29.30
C LYS A 861 -34.72 34.88 29.26
N SER A 862 -35.54 34.54 28.27
CA SER A 862 -36.17 33.21 28.14
C SER A 862 -36.33 32.86 26.66
N PRO A 863 -35.22 32.61 25.94
CA PRO A 863 -35.27 32.27 24.53
C PRO A 863 -35.85 30.87 24.31
N ARG A 864 -36.64 30.69 23.25
CA ARG A 864 -37.14 29.36 22.85
C ARG A 864 -36.05 28.48 22.22
N SER A 865 -35.08 29.11 21.56
CA SER A 865 -33.91 28.48 20.94
C SER A 865 -32.79 29.53 20.76
N LEU A 866 -31.59 29.11 20.35
CA LEU A 866 -30.47 30.02 20.07
C LEU A 866 -30.79 31.04 18.96
N VAL A 867 -31.66 30.67 18.02
CA VAL A 867 -32.06 31.51 16.89
C VAL A 867 -33.29 32.38 17.19
N ASP A 868 -33.73 32.47 18.45
CA ASP A 868 -34.93 33.22 18.85
C ASP A 868 -34.65 34.73 19.02
N VAL A 869 -34.36 35.41 17.92
CA VAL A 869 -34.05 36.85 17.87
C VAL A 869 -35.29 37.68 17.57
N THR A 870 -35.50 38.77 18.32
CA THR A 870 -36.67 39.64 18.17
C THR A 870 -36.31 41.11 18.24
N PHE A 871 -36.94 41.94 17.41
CA PHE A 871 -36.80 43.40 17.45
C PHE A 871 -38.10 44.08 17.89
N ARG A 872 -38.02 44.95 18.90
CA ARG A 872 -39.16 45.78 19.35
C ARG A 872 -39.08 47.17 18.74
N ALA A 873 -39.69 47.34 17.57
CA ALA A 873 -39.64 48.58 16.78
C ALA A 873 -40.16 49.85 17.50
N ARG A 874 -40.99 49.73 18.54
CA ARG A 874 -41.46 50.88 19.33
C ARG A 874 -40.34 51.52 20.14
N ASP A 875 -39.50 50.69 20.77
CA ASP A 875 -38.50 51.14 21.73
C ASP A 875 -37.08 51.05 21.17
N GLY A 876 -36.90 50.44 19.99
CA GLY A 876 -35.60 50.26 19.34
C GLY A 876 -34.75 49.17 19.96
N VAL A 877 -35.34 48.19 20.65
CA VAL A 877 -34.57 47.16 21.37
C VAL A 877 -34.46 45.89 20.52
N LEU A 878 -33.22 45.47 20.24
CA LEU A 878 -32.91 44.20 19.60
C LEU A 878 -32.52 43.18 20.67
N GLU A 879 -33.37 42.16 20.85
CA GLU A 879 -33.20 41.11 21.84
C GLU A 879 -32.62 39.85 21.19
N ILE A 880 -31.40 39.49 21.57
CA ILE A 880 -30.66 38.34 21.05
C ILE A 880 -30.43 37.36 22.22
N PRO A 881 -30.65 36.05 22.06
CA PRO A 881 -30.28 35.06 23.06
C PRO A 881 -28.78 35.16 23.44
N ALA A 882 -28.45 34.93 24.71
CA ALA A 882 -27.05 34.91 25.15
C ALA A 882 -26.30 33.73 24.53
N VAL A 883 -25.05 33.95 24.12
CA VAL A 883 -24.17 32.93 23.53
C VAL A 883 -23.04 32.62 24.50
N GLU A 884 -22.93 31.37 24.95
CA GLU A 884 -21.85 30.91 25.84
C GLU A 884 -20.67 30.28 25.07
N SER A 885 -19.46 30.42 25.62
CA SER A 885 -18.19 30.41 24.86
C SER A 885 -17.55 29.04 24.56
N TYR A 886 -17.98 27.89 25.10
CA TYR A 886 -17.17 26.67 24.95
C TYR A 886 -17.92 25.38 24.63
N THR A 887 -17.20 24.51 23.92
CA THR A 887 -17.41 23.08 23.60
C THR A 887 -18.25 22.65 22.39
N ASN A 888 -19.10 23.50 21.79
CA ASN A 888 -19.93 23.05 20.65
C ASN A 888 -19.73 23.79 19.32
N ARG A 889 -18.61 24.50 19.12
CA ARG A 889 -18.30 25.13 17.80
C ARG A 889 -18.35 24.12 16.65
N ALA A 890 -17.78 22.93 16.86
CA ALA A 890 -17.83 21.84 15.89
C ALA A 890 -19.27 21.35 15.66
N MET A 891 -20.05 21.14 16.73
CA MET A 891 -21.46 20.74 16.65
C MET A 891 -22.30 21.76 15.86
N PHE A 892 -22.14 23.05 16.17
CA PHE A 892 -22.85 24.14 15.50
C PHE A 892 -22.46 24.24 14.02
N ALA A 893 -21.18 24.09 13.69
CA ALA A 893 -20.71 24.04 12.31
C ALA A 893 -21.28 22.82 11.55
N ASN A 894 -21.38 21.65 12.19
CA ASN A 894 -22.00 20.46 11.60
C ASN A 894 -23.51 20.65 11.36
N LEU A 895 -24.22 21.28 12.30
CA LEU A 895 -25.65 21.61 12.14
C LEU A 895 -25.86 22.61 10.98
N LEU A 896 -24.98 23.61 10.85
CA LEU A 896 -25.02 24.58 9.74
C LEU A 896 -24.72 23.90 8.39
N ALA A 897 -23.70 23.04 8.33
CA ALA A 897 -23.37 22.26 7.13
C ALA A 897 -24.52 21.31 6.73
N TYR A 898 -25.14 20.67 7.72
CA TYR A 898 -26.35 19.87 7.52
C TYR A 898 -27.49 20.70 6.90
N GLU A 899 -27.78 21.88 7.46
CA GLU A 899 -28.80 22.81 6.97
C GLU A 899 -28.54 23.23 5.50
N GLN A 900 -27.29 23.55 5.16
CA GLN A 900 -26.88 23.92 3.80
C GLN A 900 -27.04 22.76 2.80
N SER A 901 -26.74 21.52 3.20
CA SER A 901 -26.79 20.35 2.32
C SER A 901 -28.20 20.00 1.82
N ARG A 902 -29.26 20.44 2.50
CA ARG A 902 -30.64 20.02 2.22
C ARG A 902 -31.35 20.90 1.21
N GLY A 903 -30.83 22.09 0.89
CA GLY A 903 -31.34 22.97 -0.17
C GLY A 903 -32.82 23.39 -0.06
N ARG A 904 -33.52 23.11 1.05
CA ARG A 904 -34.93 23.48 1.27
C ARG A 904 -35.04 24.84 1.94
N TRP A 905 -35.93 25.67 1.42
CA TRP A 905 -36.18 27.06 1.82
C TRP A 905 -36.78 27.22 3.22
N GLU A 906 -37.35 26.15 3.77
CA GLU A 906 -38.05 26.11 5.07
C GLU A 906 -37.11 26.04 6.27
N LEU A 907 -35.83 25.73 6.05
CA LEU A 907 -34.89 25.33 7.10
C LEU A 907 -33.71 26.30 7.31
N GLN A 908 -33.58 27.44 6.62
CA GLN A 908 -32.36 28.31 6.67
C GLN A 908 -32.20 29.15 7.97
N ARG A 909 -32.55 28.62 9.15
CA ARG A 909 -32.57 29.37 10.41
C ARG A 909 -31.18 29.59 11.01
N LEU A 910 -30.30 28.58 10.98
CA LEU A 910 -28.92 28.73 11.48
C LEU A 910 -28.12 29.64 10.57
N MET A 911 -28.28 29.48 9.26
CA MET A 911 -27.66 30.34 8.26
C MET A 911 -28.05 31.80 8.48
N SER A 912 -29.35 32.08 8.59
CA SER A 912 -29.87 33.43 8.84
C SER A 912 -29.32 34.02 10.15
N TYR A 913 -29.17 33.18 11.17
CA TYR A 913 -28.62 33.59 12.46
C TYR A 913 -27.11 33.86 12.40
N VAL A 914 -26.33 33.03 11.71
CA VAL A 914 -24.90 33.27 11.46
C VAL A 914 -24.70 34.58 10.71
N VAL A 915 -25.48 34.84 9.66
CA VAL A 915 -25.42 36.11 8.91
C VAL A 915 -25.76 37.29 9.82
N LEU A 916 -26.78 37.18 10.67
CA LEU A 916 -27.13 38.20 11.66
C LEU A 916 -25.96 38.47 12.62
N MET A 917 -25.41 37.42 13.22
CA MET A 917 -24.35 37.53 14.21
C MET A 917 -23.04 38.06 13.61
N ALA A 918 -22.67 37.61 12.40
CA ALA A 918 -21.54 38.13 11.65
C ALA A 918 -21.71 39.62 11.29
N SER A 919 -22.94 40.03 10.95
CA SER A 919 -23.27 41.43 10.64
C SER A 919 -23.04 42.34 11.83
N VAL A 920 -23.64 42.00 12.99
CA VAL A 920 -23.59 42.86 14.18
C VAL A 920 -22.23 42.85 14.88
N ALA A 921 -21.39 41.83 14.65
CA ALA A 921 -20.05 41.72 15.22
C ALA A 921 -18.91 42.08 14.23
N SER A 922 -19.20 42.82 13.16
CA SER A 922 -18.31 43.00 12.01
C SER A 922 -17.15 44.00 12.19
N HIS A 923 -17.25 44.98 13.08
CA HIS A 923 -16.32 46.12 13.20
C HIS A 923 -15.50 46.10 14.51
N GLY A 924 -14.88 44.96 14.80
CA GLY A 924 -13.82 44.84 15.81
C GLY A 924 -14.26 45.06 17.27
N ARG A 925 -13.32 45.48 18.13
CA ARG A 925 -13.46 45.45 19.60
C ARG A 925 -14.70 46.18 20.15
N ARG A 926 -15.13 47.27 19.52
CA ARG A 926 -16.28 48.10 19.97
C ARG A 926 -17.60 47.32 19.88
N ASP A 927 -17.82 46.57 18.80
CA ASP A 927 -19.02 45.75 18.64
C ASP A 927 -19.10 44.65 19.70
N VAL A 928 -17.96 43.99 19.96
CA VAL A 928 -17.84 42.95 21.00
C VAL A 928 -18.15 43.53 22.38
N GLU A 929 -17.63 44.72 22.69
CA GLU A 929 -17.92 45.40 23.96
C GLU A 929 -19.41 45.74 24.13
N ILE A 930 -20.09 46.17 23.06
CA ILE A 930 -21.54 46.47 23.09
C ILE A 930 -22.33 45.20 23.37
N LEU A 931 -22.05 44.11 22.63
CA LEU A 931 -22.73 42.83 22.79
C LEU A 931 -22.45 42.19 24.16
N GLN A 932 -21.24 42.36 24.72
CA GLN A 932 -20.92 41.94 26.09
C GLN A 932 -21.69 42.76 27.13
N ARG A 933 -21.79 44.08 26.95
CA ARG A 933 -22.55 44.97 27.85
C ARG A 933 -24.03 44.64 27.85
N ALA A 934 -24.55 44.24 26.69
CA ALA A 934 -25.93 43.79 26.50
C ALA A 934 -26.20 42.40 27.10
N GLY A 935 -25.15 41.66 27.49
CA GLY A 935 -25.23 40.27 27.98
C GLY A 935 -25.44 39.24 26.88
N VAL A 936 -25.26 39.63 25.61
CA VAL A 936 -25.37 38.72 24.46
C VAL A 936 -24.11 37.86 24.34
N PHE A 937 -22.92 38.45 24.58
CA PHE A 937 -21.66 37.71 24.69
C PHE A 937 -21.16 37.66 26.13
N VAL A 938 -20.48 36.55 26.48
CA VAL A 938 -19.79 36.42 27.77
C VAL A 938 -18.51 37.28 27.76
N LYS A 939 -18.12 37.79 28.93
CA LYS A 939 -17.00 38.73 29.09
C LYS A 939 -15.66 38.05 28.72
N GLY A 940 -14.90 38.65 27.79
CA GLY A 940 -13.59 38.16 27.34
C GLY A 940 -13.61 37.29 26.08
N ASP A 941 -14.77 37.16 25.43
CA ASP A 941 -14.98 36.24 24.31
C ASP A 941 -14.82 36.90 22.93
N GLU A 942 -13.61 37.40 22.63
CA GLU A 942 -13.25 37.89 21.28
C GLU A 942 -13.25 36.75 20.24
N GLU A 943 -13.09 35.50 20.68
CA GLU A 943 -13.10 34.34 19.80
C GLU A 943 -14.49 33.98 19.24
N THR A 944 -15.57 34.13 20.01
CA THR A 944 -16.93 33.87 19.50
C THR A 944 -17.33 34.86 18.40
N ALA A 945 -16.93 36.13 18.51
CA ALA A 945 -17.12 37.09 17.43
C ALA A 945 -16.34 36.68 16.17
N ALA A 946 -15.07 36.27 16.32
CA ALA A 946 -14.26 35.77 15.22
C ALA A 946 -14.84 34.50 14.58
N PHE A 947 -15.41 33.61 15.39
CA PHE A 947 -16.09 32.39 14.90
C PHE A 947 -17.28 32.69 14.00
N TYR A 948 -18.20 33.57 14.44
CA TYR A 948 -19.35 33.96 13.60
C TYR A 948 -18.93 34.76 12.37
N ALA A 949 -17.92 35.63 12.47
CA ALA A 949 -17.37 36.33 11.32
C ALA A 949 -16.82 35.35 10.26
N HIS A 950 -16.03 34.37 10.70
CA HIS A 950 -15.47 33.34 9.82
C HIS A 950 -16.56 32.48 9.15
N LEU A 951 -17.56 32.02 9.92
CA LEU A 951 -18.71 31.31 9.34
C LEU A 951 -19.50 32.20 8.38
N GLY A 952 -19.66 33.49 8.71
CA GLY A 952 -20.30 34.48 7.85
C GLY A 952 -19.59 34.66 6.51
N GLU A 953 -18.25 34.66 6.48
CA GLU A 953 -17.46 34.68 5.24
C GLU A 953 -17.69 33.42 4.39
N LEU A 954 -17.65 32.24 5.02
CA LEU A 954 -17.89 30.97 4.33
C LEU A 954 -19.31 30.91 3.74
N CYS A 955 -20.29 31.45 4.46
CA CYS A 955 -21.67 31.56 4.01
C CYS A 955 -21.84 32.66 2.93
N GLY A 956 -21.10 33.76 3.04
CA GLY A 956 -21.15 34.92 2.15
C GLY A 956 -20.45 34.70 0.81
N GLY A 957 -19.42 33.86 0.74
CA GLY A 957 -18.80 33.43 -0.52
C GLY A 957 -19.78 32.70 -1.46
N ALA A 958 -20.79 32.02 -0.90
CA ALA A 958 -21.89 31.42 -1.64
C ALA A 958 -23.01 32.42 -2.02
N ALA A 959 -23.03 33.63 -1.43
CA ALA A 959 -24.02 34.67 -1.70
C ALA A 959 -23.68 35.53 -2.93
N ALA A 960 -22.44 35.52 -3.42
CA ALA A 960 -22.00 36.36 -4.53
C ALA A 960 -22.31 35.80 -5.93
N GLY A 961 -23.04 34.68 -6.05
CA GLY A 961 -23.32 34.10 -7.38
C GLY A 961 -24.41 33.04 -7.48
N THR A 962 -25.12 32.70 -6.40
CA THR A 962 -26.09 31.59 -6.41
C THR A 962 -27.52 32.11 -6.14
N PRO A 963 -28.53 31.78 -6.97
CA PRO A 963 -29.92 32.27 -6.84
C PRO A 963 -30.68 31.83 -5.55
N GLY A 964 -30.02 31.16 -4.61
CA GLY A 964 -30.64 30.45 -3.49
C GLY A 964 -30.75 31.20 -2.16
N VAL A 965 -30.30 32.45 -2.06
CA VAL A 965 -30.36 33.25 -0.82
C VAL A 965 -31.57 34.19 -0.82
N ALA A 966 -32.76 33.65 -1.13
CA ALA A 966 -34.00 34.41 -1.14
C ALA A 966 -34.71 34.46 0.24
N ASN A 967 -34.33 33.59 1.20
CA ASN A 967 -35.13 33.35 2.42
C ASN A 967 -34.32 33.47 3.73
N ASN A 968 -33.92 34.69 4.10
CA ASN A 968 -33.47 34.97 5.47
C ASN A 968 -34.69 35.06 6.41
N CYS A 969 -34.75 34.22 7.45
CA CYS A 969 -35.89 34.19 8.39
C CYS A 969 -36.04 35.48 9.22
N TYR A 970 -35.02 36.34 9.25
CA TYR A 970 -35.04 37.66 9.89
C TYR A 970 -35.26 38.81 8.91
N ALA A 971 -35.59 38.56 7.64
CA ALA A 971 -35.70 39.61 6.62
C ALA A 971 -36.67 40.73 7.01
N ASP A 972 -37.84 40.39 7.57
CA ASP A 972 -38.82 41.37 8.04
C ASP A 972 -38.31 42.14 9.26
N MET A 973 -37.66 41.45 10.20
CA MET A 973 -37.01 42.09 11.34
C MET A 973 -35.91 43.06 10.89
N PHE A 974 -35.09 42.70 9.89
CA PHE A 974 -34.06 43.58 9.33
C PHE A 974 -34.69 44.82 8.66
N ARG A 975 -35.85 44.66 8.02
CA ARG A 975 -36.63 45.79 7.48
C ARG A 975 -37.09 46.72 8.59
N ASP A 976 -37.60 46.18 9.69
CA ASP A 976 -38.05 46.95 10.84
C ASP A 976 -36.90 47.69 11.54
N VAL A 977 -35.75 47.03 11.73
CA VAL A 977 -34.54 47.65 12.30
C VAL A 977 -34.08 48.82 11.43
N ARG A 978 -33.99 48.62 10.11
CA ARG A 978 -33.59 49.70 9.19
C ARG A 978 -34.61 50.83 9.15
N GLY A 979 -35.91 50.52 9.18
CA GLY A 979 -36.99 51.50 9.28
C GLY A 979 -36.91 52.32 10.57
N TYR A 980 -36.47 51.73 11.67
CA TYR A 980 -36.22 52.43 12.92
C TYR A 980 -34.99 53.36 12.83
N CYS A 981 -33.86 52.86 12.31
CA CYS A 981 -32.62 53.63 12.15
C CYS A 981 -32.77 54.79 11.15
N GLY A 982 -33.62 54.65 10.13
CA GLY A 982 -33.87 55.67 9.12
C GLY A 982 -34.61 56.92 9.64
N ARG A 983 -35.18 56.88 10.84
CA ARG A 983 -35.86 58.04 11.45
C ARG A 983 -34.85 58.97 12.09
N SER A 984 -34.69 60.18 11.55
CA SER A 984 -33.75 61.19 12.05
C SER A 984 -33.87 61.45 13.55
N TRP A 985 -35.09 61.46 14.10
CA TRP A 985 -35.34 61.63 15.54
C TRP A 985 -34.60 60.62 16.42
N ASN A 986 -34.57 59.34 16.02
CA ASN A 986 -33.96 58.28 16.81
C ASN A 986 -32.44 58.46 16.92
N ARG A 987 -31.80 58.85 15.81
CA ARG A 987 -30.37 59.15 15.75
C ARG A 987 -30.01 60.38 16.59
N HIS A 988 -30.77 61.47 16.48
CA HIS A 988 -30.52 62.66 17.31
C HIS A 988 -30.72 62.39 18.80
N ARG A 989 -31.72 61.57 19.17
CA ARG A 989 -31.96 61.16 20.56
C ARG A 989 -30.80 60.33 21.11
N ALA A 990 -30.25 59.42 20.31
CA ALA A 990 -29.10 58.60 20.68
C ALA A 990 -27.84 59.45 20.90
N VAL A 991 -27.54 60.37 19.97
CA VAL A 991 -26.42 61.32 20.09
C VAL A 991 -26.58 62.21 21.31
N LEU A 992 -27.78 62.74 21.57
CA LEU A 992 -28.04 63.58 22.74
C LEU A 992 -27.82 62.81 24.06
N ALA A 993 -28.29 61.57 24.14
CA ALA A 993 -28.08 60.71 25.30
C ALA A 993 -26.60 60.36 25.49
N HIS A 994 -25.89 60.05 24.40
CA HIS A 994 -24.46 59.73 24.42
C HIS A 994 -23.60 60.94 24.82
N ASP A 995 -23.77 62.10 24.19
CA ASP A 995 -22.86 63.23 24.38
C ASP A 995 -23.09 63.97 25.70
N TYR A 996 -24.35 64.05 26.13
CA TYR A 996 -24.73 64.86 27.30
C TYR A 996 -25.11 64.03 28.52
N PHE A 997 -25.45 62.74 28.38
CA PHE A 997 -25.95 61.92 29.49
C PHE A 997 -25.18 60.61 29.73
N SER A 998 -24.07 60.38 29.03
CA SER A 998 -23.22 59.19 29.24
C SER A 998 -22.36 59.25 30.51
N ASN A 999 -22.05 60.46 31.00
CA ASN A 999 -21.20 60.68 32.17
C ASN A 999 -21.93 61.58 33.19
N PRO A 1000 -21.88 61.29 34.50
CA PRO A 1000 -22.47 62.15 35.53
C PRO A 1000 -22.04 63.61 35.42
N TRP A 1001 -20.80 63.89 35.05
CA TRP A 1001 -20.27 65.26 34.91
C TRP A 1001 -20.82 66.00 33.69
N THR A 1002 -20.98 65.31 32.56
CA THR A 1002 -21.60 65.92 31.35
C THR A 1002 -23.10 66.13 31.56
N SER A 1003 -23.77 65.19 32.25
CA SER A 1003 -25.17 65.33 32.67
C SER A 1003 -25.39 66.55 33.55
N MET A 1004 -24.53 66.73 34.57
CA MET A 1004 -24.58 67.89 35.47
C MET A 1004 -24.29 69.20 34.73
N SER A 1005 -23.34 69.20 33.80
CA SER A 1005 -23.02 70.38 32.99
C SER A 1005 -24.17 70.78 32.06
N ALA A 1006 -24.80 69.81 31.38
CA ALA A 1006 -25.98 70.04 30.55
C ALA A 1006 -27.16 70.54 31.39
N ALA A 1007 -27.41 69.95 32.56
CA ALA A 1007 -28.45 70.42 33.48
C ALA A 1007 -28.19 71.84 33.98
N ALA A 1008 -26.94 72.18 34.31
CA ALA A 1008 -26.55 73.54 34.70
C ALA A 1008 -26.74 74.55 33.57
N ALA A 1009 -26.42 74.19 32.32
CA ALA A 1009 -26.63 75.04 31.15
C ALA A 1009 -28.12 75.31 30.90
N VAL A 1010 -28.98 74.30 31.03
CA VAL A 1010 -30.45 74.46 30.93
C VAL A 1010 -30.99 75.31 32.08
N LEU A 1011 -30.52 75.09 33.32
CA LEU A 1011 -30.92 75.90 34.46
C LEU A 1011 -30.53 77.38 34.27
N LEU A 1012 -29.31 77.64 33.79
CA LEU A 1012 -28.86 78.99 33.42
C LEU A 1012 -29.77 79.61 32.37
N LEU A 1013 -30.12 78.87 31.31
CA LEU A 1013 -31.04 79.35 30.27
C LEU A 1013 -32.40 79.75 30.85
N ILE A 1014 -32.99 78.90 31.70
CA ILE A 1014 -34.26 79.18 32.37
C ILE A 1014 -34.13 80.42 33.27
N LEU A 1015 -33.05 80.52 34.05
CA LEU A 1015 -32.81 81.70 34.89
C LEU A 1015 -32.67 82.98 34.06
N THR A 1016 -32.00 82.94 32.89
CA THR A 1016 -31.95 84.09 31.98
C THR A 1016 -33.33 84.45 31.40
N VAL A 1017 -34.16 83.46 31.07
CA VAL A 1017 -35.54 83.72 30.60
C VAL A 1017 -36.38 84.31 31.73
N VAL A 1018 -36.31 83.75 32.94
CA VAL A 1018 -37.00 84.30 34.12
C VAL A 1018 -36.51 85.71 34.43
N GLN A 1019 -35.21 85.96 34.38
CA GLN A 1019 -34.64 87.30 34.55
C GLN A 1019 -35.17 88.27 33.47
N THR A 1020 -35.26 87.83 32.22
CA THR A 1020 -35.82 88.63 31.11
C THR A 1020 -37.30 88.94 31.34
N VAL A 1021 -38.09 87.95 31.76
CA VAL A 1021 -39.51 88.13 32.08
C VAL A 1021 -39.69 89.08 33.28
N TYR A 1022 -38.90 88.94 34.35
CA TYR A 1022 -38.94 89.82 35.52
C TYR A 1022 -38.40 91.23 35.27
N THR A 1023 -37.52 91.42 34.28
CA THR A 1023 -37.09 92.77 33.86
C THR A 1023 -38.13 93.46 33.00
N VAL A 1024 -38.92 92.72 32.22
CA VAL A 1024 -39.99 93.26 31.37
C VAL A 1024 -41.30 93.48 32.14
N LEU A 1025 -41.61 92.66 33.15
CA LEU A 1025 -42.85 92.74 33.94
C LEU A 1025 -43.15 94.12 34.59
N PRO A 1026 -42.17 94.85 35.17
CA PRO A 1026 -42.41 96.18 35.75
C PRO A 1026 -42.81 97.25 34.73
N TYR A 1027 -42.50 97.06 33.45
CA TYR A 1027 -42.93 97.98 32.38
C TYR A 1027 -44.42 97.85 32.05
N TYR A 1028 -45.10 96.79 32.50
CA TYR A 1028 -46.53 96.54 32.23
C TYR A 1028 -47.46 96.84 33.44
N HIS A 1029 -46.91 97.17 34.61
CA HIS A 1029 -47.69 97.51 35.83
C HIS A 1029 -47.50 98.95 36.34
N GLN A 1030 -46.98 99.85 35.49
CA GLN A 1030 -47.22 101.30 35.47
C GLN A 1030 -48.02 101.64 34.23
#